data_AF-A0A432YLI2-F1
#
_entry.id   AF-A0A432YLI2-F1
#
_cell.length_a   1.000
_cell.length_b   1.000
_cell.length_c   1.000
_cell.angle_alpha   90.00
_cell.angle_beta   90.00
_cell.angle_gamma   90.00
#
_symmetry.space_group_name_H-M   'P 1'
#
loop_
_entity.id
_entity.type
_entity.pdbx_description
1 polymer ?
#
loop_
_entity_poly.entity_id
_entity_poly.type
_entity_poly.pdbx_seq_one_letter_code
_entity_poly.pdbx_strand_id
1 'polypeptide(L)'
;MTSKNKAQSLGIVSQKYIPGYWKGRRQPSLVLGLRGSPTLASQLSQPQTGAQLRAFFDGFGVLAKVDEVTIDPSHTPVASWEQLVRQIALTATHILEYLKYPLLDAPAVVFGARSLSSTVVQAVPHCNPVICTQAYKIVIDFLNQALFSNHYTIRQSQLLEVLEQVRSSQKQSLSPLFLKAAVELNIPVIPLNGAITQFGFGANSHWFEHTFSLDSANISVRLARDKLVTNLRLRQAGVPVPENSFVESADEALQFAEKVGFPVVIKPSNRDGGKAVTANLTNANEVRAAFAKAAEASERVMVEQHVAGRDYRVTVVDGKAVWAVERVPGGVFGDGQLNVARLIEQENLTLHRRVGPRQTLKPLRLDDEARHILAKQGLNAESVPERGQFVRLSSIANVATGGRPVPVFDRLHPDNAALAERAARALRLDIAGIDLLIDDISRSWREVGANICEVNAQPDLGATTALHLYRDVLQARLPLNPRIPVVVVVGEDSLAELVDSCRKVPGLGWITSEGMGIGADVLADASGAQSAFTACQALLTDPAVTSLLLHVRDGDISKNGLAFDNIDLLVFTERLLPQHLHLELCKTLLPVCRQQLAIVSNSAKPIERPRALLPDACQFRQIAATDLHDLALSYLA
;
A
#
# COMPACT_ATOMS: atom_id res chain seq x y z
N MET A 1 -13.31 -15.44 -33.91
CA MET A 1 -13.66 -16.73 -34.55
C MET A 1 -12.48 -17.11 -35.43
N THR A 2 -11.63 -18.06 -35.05
CA THR A 2 -11.79 -19.50 -35.39
C THR A 2 -11.28 -20.42 -34.28
N SER A 3 -12.05 -21.49 -34.07
CA SER A 3 -11.86 -22.57 -33.12
C SER A 3 -10.60 -23.41 -33.42
N LYS A 4 -9.60 -23.32 -32.54
CA LYS A 4 -8.75 -24.46 -32.20
C LYS A 4 -8.63 -24.47 -30.69
N ASN A 5 -9.32 -25.41 -30.04
CA ASN A 5 -9.01 -25.82 -28.66
C ASN A 5 -7.54 -26.25 -28.65
N LYS A 6 -6.62 -25.34 -28.31
CA LYS A 6 -5.30 -25.75 -27.82
C LYS A 6 -5.60 -26.55 -26.56
N ALA A 7 -5.43 -27.87 -26.60
CA ALA A 7 -5.46 -28.68 -25.40
C ALA A 7 -4.53 -28.00 -24.39
N GLN A 8 -5.02 -27.60 -23.21
CA GLN A 8 -4.16 -27.01 -22.19
C GLN A 8 -3.52 -28.16 -21.42
N SER A 9 -2.18 -28.22 -21.36
CA SER A 9 -1.47 -29.21 -20.54
C SER A 9 -1.61 -28.92 -19.05
N LEU A 10 -1.85 -27.66 -18.70
CA LEU A 10 -2.09 -27.18 -17.34
C LEU A 10 -3.15 -26.08 -17.35
N GLY A 11 -4.07 -26.08 -16.38
CA GLY A 11 -5.06 -25.03 -16.24
C GLY A 11 -5.47 -24.75 -14.79
N ILE A 12 -6.05 -23.56 -14.58
CA ILE A 12 -6.78 -23.20 -13.35
C ILE A 12 -8.21 -23.75 -13.49
N VAL A 13 -8.57 -24.74 -12.67
CA VAL A 13 -9.87 -25.43 -12.72
C VAL A 13 -10.87 -24.91 -11.70
N SER A 14 -10.40 -24.21 -10.67
CA SER A 14 -11.24 -23.51 -9.72
C SER A 14 -10.53 -22.30 -9.17
N GLN A 15 -11.33 -21.29 -8.82
CA GLN A 15 -10.86 -20.08 -8.18
C GLN A 15 -11.90 -19.68 -7.13
N LYS A 16 -11.44 -19.43 -5.92
CA LYS A 16 -12.28 -18.94 -4.82
C LYS A 16 -11.53 -17.87 -4.05
N TYR A 17 -12.13 -16.70 -3.90
CA TYR A 17 -11.65 -15.69 -2.96
C TYR A 17 -12.28 -15.94 -1.59
N ILE A 18 -11.45 -15.98 -0.56
CA ILE A 18 -11.85 -16.07 0.84
C ILE A 18 -11.59 -14.68 1.44
N PRO A 19 -12.65 -13.92 1.78
CA PRO A 19 -12.52 -12.53 2.21
C PRO A 19 -11.91 -12.37 3.60
N GLY A 20 -11.92 -13.43 4.44
CA GLY A 20 -11.32 -13.43 5.76
C GLY A 20 -9.98 -14.14 5.86
N TYR A 21 -9.37 -14.03 7.05
CA TYR A 21 -8.19 -14.80 7.45
C TYR A 21 -8.51 -16.29 7.39
N TRP A 22 -7.60 -17.06 6.79
CA TRP A 22 -7.85 -18.46 6.47
C TRP A 22 -6.62 -19.31 6.78
N LYS A 23 -6.80 -20.39 7.55
CA LYS A 23 -5.72 -21.37 7.87
C LYS A 23 -4.43 -20.71 8.40
N GLY A 24 -4.57 -19.79 9.35
CA GLY A 24 -3.44 -19.09 9.99
C GLY A 24 -2.74 -18.03 9.12
N ARG A 25 -3.26 -17.73 7.92
CA ARG A 25 -2.75 -16.65 7.09
C ARG A 25 -3.09 -15.30 7.69
N ARG A 26 -2.21 -14.31 7.49
CA ARG A 26 -2.33 -12.95 8.03
C ARG A 26 -3.19 -12.02 7.17
N GLN A 27 -3.87 -12.54 6.16
CA GLN A 27 -4.69 -11.79 5.23
C GLN A 27 -5.76 -12.67 4.57
N PRO A 28 -6.74 -12.04 3.89
CA PRO A 28 -7.62 -12.74 2.96
C PRO A 28 -6.86 -13.60 1.96
N SER A 29 -7.48 -14.66 1.47
CA SER A 29 -6.79 -15.67 0.67
C SER A 29 -7.47 -15.91 -0.68
N LEU A 30 -6.68 -15.89 -1.76
CA LEU A 30 -7.09 -16.45 -3.03
C LEU A 30 -6.73 -17.94 -3.06
N VAL A 31 -7.72 -18.78 -3.32
CA VAL A 31 -7.57 -20.23 -3.46
C VAL A 31 -7.72 -20.61 -4.93
N LEU A 32 -6.67 -21.18 -5.51
CA LEU A 32 -6.60 -21.59 -6.91
C LEU A 32 -6.45 -23.10 -7.00
N GLY A 33 -7.37 -23.77 -7.67
CA GLY A 33 -7.23 -25.18 -8.06
C GLY A 33 -6.46 -25.29 -9.37
N LEU A 34 -5.30 -25.94 -9.34
CA LEU A 34 -4.50 -26.24 -10.52
C LEU A 34 -4.66 -27.70 -10.91
N ARG A 35 -4.72 -27.97 -12.21
CA ARG A 35 -4.82 -29.32 -12.76
C ARG A 35 -3.97 -29.49 -14.01
N GLY A 36 -3.15 -30.53 -14.01
CA GLY A 36 -2.41 -30.98 -15.19
C GLY A 36 -3.21 -32.00 -16.02
N SER A 37 -2.94 -32.05 -17.31
CA SER A 37 -3.42 -33.10 -18.21
C SER A 37 -2.63 -34.40 -18.01
N PRO A 38 -3.19 -35.58 -18.35
CA PRO A 38 -2.43 -36.83 -18.33
C PRO A 38 -1.16 -36.80 -19.20
N THR A 39 -1.18 -36.04 -20.30
CA THR A 39 0.00 -35.83 -21.16
C THR A 39 1.11 -35.04 -20.46
N LEU A 40 0.78 -34.16 -19.51
CA LEU A 40 1.79 -33.45 -18.74
C LEU A 40 2.55 -34.40 -17.79
N ALA A 41 1.89 -35.43 -17.24
CA ALA A 41 2.56 -36.41 -16.39
C ALA A 41 3.66 -37.14 -17.14
N SER A 42 3.41 -37.57 -18.37
CA SER A 42 4.40 -38.28 -19.18
C SER A 42 5.54 -37.36 -19.62
N GLN A 43 5.27 -36.08 -19.87
CA GLN A 43 6.28 -35.07 -20.18
C GLN A 43 7.21 -34.78 -18.99
N LEU A 44 6.67 -34.61 -17.78
CA LEU A 44 7.48 -34.31 -16.58
C LEU A 44 8.47 -35.42 -16.23
N SER A 45 8.15 -36.67 -16.57
CA SER A 45 9.05 -37.81 -16.39
C SER A 45 10.23 -37.83 -17.36
N GLN A 46 10.26 -36.97 -18.39
CA GLN A 46 11.36 -36.90 -19.36
C GLN A 46 12.45 -35.93 -18.86
N PRO A 47 13.74 -36.36 -18.77
CA PRO A 47 14.83 -35.51 -18.30
C PRO A 47 15.01 -34.19 -19.08
N GLN A 48 14.75 -34.22 -20.39
CA GLN A 48 14.85 -33.05 -21.26
C GLN A 48 13.82 -31.97 -20.90
N THR A 49 12.61 -32.37 -20.49
CA THR A 49 11.54 -31.45 -20.08
C THR A 49 11.92 -30.72 -18.80
N GLY A 50 12.56 -31.38 -17.83
CA GLY A 50 13.03 -30.73 -16.60
C GLY A 50 14.04 -29.61 -16.88
N ALA A 51 14.98 -29.82 -17.82
CA ALA A 51 15.94 -28.79 -18.23
C ALA A 51 15.28 -27.64 -19.02
N GLN A 52 14.29 -27.94 -19.87
CA GLN A 52 13.52 -26.92 -20.58
C GLN A 52 12.69 -26.05 -19.63
N LEU A 53 12.01 -26.67 -18.66
CA LEU A 53 11.24 -25.96 -17.65
C LEU A 53 12.12 -25.08 -16.77
N ARG A 54 13.33 -25.55 -16.45
CA ARG A 54 14.33 -24.71 -15.77
C ARG A 54 14.66 -23.47 -16.60
N ALA A 55 15.05 -23.63 -17.85
CA ALA A 55 15.37 -22.50 -18.74
C ALA A 55 14.19 -21.53 -18.92
N PHE A 56 12.95 -22.05 -18.91
CA PHE A 56 11.73 -21.25 -18.94
C PHE A 56 11.59 -20.35 -17.70
N PHE A 57 11.70 -20.92 -16.49
CA PHE A 57 11.61 -20.14 -15.25
C PHE A 57 12.80 -19.18 -15.08
N ASP A 58 14.00 -19.57 -15.53
CA ASP A 58 15.17 -18.67 -15.60
C ASP A 58 14.89 -17.45 -16.49
N GLY A 59 14.03 -17.58 -17.51
CA GLY A 59 13.57 -16.47 -18.35
C GLY A 59 12.77 -15.40 -17.58
N PHE A 60 12.12 -15.77 -16.48
CA PHE A 60 11.52 -14.82 -15.53
C PHE A 60 12.55 -14.21 -14.57
N GLY A 61 13.80 -14.67 -14.58
CA GLY A 61 14.89 -14.14 -13.73
C GLY A 61 15.20 -12.66 -13.97
N VAL A 62 14.74 -12.06 -15.08
CA VAL A 62 14.70 -10.61 -15.28
C VAL A 62 13.89 -9.90 -14.17
N LEU A 63 12.85 -10.55 -13.65
CA LEU A 63 12.05 -10.10 -12.52
C LEU A 63 12.77 -10.28 -11.18
N ALA A 64 13.75 -11.19 -11.08
CA ALA A 64 14.46 -11.55 -9.85
C ALA A 64 15.71 -10.69 -9.56
N LYS A 65 16.12 -9.78 -10.46
CA LYS A 65 17.13 -8.74 -10.14
C LYS A 65 16.55 -7.63 -9.25
N VAL A 66 15.61 -7.98 -8.38
CA VAL A 66 14.68 -7.13 -7.63
C VAL A 66 14.61 -7.66 -6.21
N ASP A 67 15.66 -7.34 -5.47
CA ASP A 67 15.93 -7.59 -4.04
C ASP A 67 16.13 -9.07 -3.71
N GLU A 68 16.67 -9.35 -2.53
CA GLU A 68 17.24 -10.64 -2.07
C GLU A 68 16.21 -11.79 -1.93
N VAL A 69 15.35 -11.99 -2.92
CA VAL A 69 14.77 -13.29 -3.17
C VAL A 69 15.76 -14.02 -4.06
N THR A 70 16.66 -14.78 -3.44
CA THR A 70 17.17 -15.97 -4.10
C THR A 70 15.94 -16.71 -4.61
N ILE A 71 15.73 -16.73 -5.93
CA ILE A 71 15.14 -17.92 -6.57
C ILE A 71 15.95 -19.01 -5.93
N ASP A 72 15.37 -19.84 -5.06
CA ASP A 72 16.08 -20.99 -4.52
C ASP A 72 16.62 -21.71 -5.76
N PRO A 73 17.92 -21.59 -6.04
CA PRO A 73 18.52 -22.23 -7.16
C PRO A 73 18.85 -23.62 -6.67
N SER A 74 17.91 -24.28 -5.97
CA SER A 74 17.91 -25.71 -5.87
C SER A 74 18.10 -26.12 -7.33
N HIS A 75 19.30 -26.65 -7.61
CA HIS A 75 19.78 -27.02 -8.92
C HIS A 75 19.01 -28.25 -9.43
N THR A 76 17.76 -28.38 -8.98
CA THR A 76 16.88 -29.50 -9.09
C THR A 76 16.04 -29.27 -10.32
N PRO A 77 16.16 -30.13 -11.35
CA PRO A 77 15.26 -30.10 -12.49
C PRO A 77 13.81 -30.13 -11.99
N VAL A 78 12.91 -29.38 -12.66
CA VAL A 78 11.47 -29.54 -12.43
C VAL A 78 11.06 -30.89 -12.99
N ALA A 79 11.15 -31.92 -12.16
CA ALA A 79 10.96 -33.33 -12.54
C ALA A 79 9.65 -33.91 -11.98
N SER A 80 8.89 -33.12 -11.23
CA SER A 80 7.65 -33.54 -10.60
C SER A 80 6.59 -32.45 -10.67
N TRP A 81 5.33 -32.88 -10.54
CA TRP A 81 4.18 -31.99 -10.41
C TRP A 81 4.32 -31.05 -9.21
N GLU A 82 4.84 -31.54 -8.09
CA GLU A 82 4.97 -30.76 -6.87
C GLU A 82 5.96 -29.61 -7.05
N GLN A 83 7.11 -29.89 -7.64
CA GLN A 83 8.11 -28.87 -7.99
C GLN A 83 7.56 -27.87 -8.99
N LEU A 84 6.81 -28.34 -10.00
CA LEU A 84 6.22 -27.45 -11.00
C LEU A 84 5.23 -26.46 -10.37
N VAL A 85 4.30 -26.94 -9.53
CA VAL A 85 3.31 -26.08 -8.88
C VAL A 85 3.97 -25.07 -7.94
N ARG A 86 5.01 -25.47 -7.20
CA ARG A 86 5.78 -24.56 -6.35
C ARG A 86 6.47 -23.46 -7.16
N GLN A 87 7.09 -23.82 -8.28
CA GLN A 87 7.74 -22.84 -9.17
C GLN A 87 6.73 -21.89 -9.83
N ILE A 88 5.53 -22.37 -10.19
CA ILE A 88 4.45 -21.51 -10.68
C ILE A 88 4.04 -20.49 -9.61
N ALA A 89 3.82 -20.95 -8.37
CA ALA A 89 3.41 -20.08 -7.27
C ALA A 89 4.47 -19.02 -6.93
N LEU A 90 5.75 -19.42 -6.91
CA LEU A 90 6.88 -18.50 -6.71
C LEU A 90 7.00 -17.49 -7.86
N THR A 91 6.90 -17.94 -9.11
CA THR A 91 6.97 -17.05 -10.27
C THR A 91 5.81 -16.05 -10.30
N ALA A 92 4.61 -16.50 -9.97
CA ALA A 92 3.44 -15.61 -9.86
C ALA A 92 3.61 -14.57 -8.73
N THR A 93 4.23 -14.95 -7.61
CA THR A 93 4.61 -14.04 -6.52
C THR A 93 5.56 -12.95 -7.03
N HIS A 94 6.60 -13.30 -7.78
CA HIS A 94 7.52 -12.31 -8.37
C HIS A 94 6.85 -11.38 -9.37
N ILE A 95 5.88 -11.87 -10.16
CA ILE A 95 5.07 -11.01 -11.03
C ILE A 95 4.28 -10.00 -10.20
N LEU A 96 3.67 -10.43 -9.10
CA LEU A 96 2.90 -9.56 -8.22
C LEU A 96 3.81 -8.49 -7.57
N GLU A 97 5.00 -8.85 -7.10
CA GLU A 97 5.99 -7.91 -6.57
C GLU A 97 6.49 -6.92 -7.62
N TYR A 98 6.75 -7.39 -8.85
CA TYR A 98 7.09 -6.53 -9.99
C TYR A 98 6.00 -5.48 -10.24
N LEU A 99 4.73 -5.90 -10.18
CA LEU A 99 3.55 -5.04 -10.31
C LEU A 99 3.30 -4.16 -9.07
N LYS A 100 4.19 -4.19 -8.07
CA LYS A 100 4.05 -3.49 -6.78
C LYS A 100 2.77 -3.87 -6.02
N TYR A 101 2.26 -5.07 -6.28
CA TYR A 101 1.16 -5.64 -5.54
C TYR A 101 1.69 -6.13 -4.18
N PRO A 102 1.14 -5.67 -3.05
CA PRO A 102 1.66 -6.04 -1.75
C PRO A 102 1.42 -7.54 -1.49
N LEU A 103 2.43 -8.24 -0.99
CA LEU A 103 2.34 -9.65 -0.61
C LEU A 103 2.78 -9.78 0.84
N LEU A 104 1.90 -10.35 1.66
CA LEU A 104 2.09 -10.39 3.11
C LEU A 104 2.50 -11.79 3.60
N ASP A 105 2.11 -12.85 2.89
CA ASP A 105 2.60 -14.20 3.16
C ASP A 105 3.01 -14.92 1.87
N ALA A 106 3.98 -15.82 1.97
CA ALA A 106 4.36 -16.72 0.88
C ALA A 106 3.21 -17.69 0.51
N PRO A 107 3.05 -18.08 -0.77
CA PRO A 107 2.01 -19.02 -1.18
C PRO A 107 2.12 -20.37 -0.45
N ALA A 108 0.97 -20.95 -0.06
CA ALA A 108 0.91 -22.36 0.35
C ALA A 108 0.44 -23.20 -0.83
N VAL A 109 0.99 -24.40 -0.92
CA VAL A 109 0.54 -25.41 -1.86
C VAL A 109 0.07 -26.63 -1.08
N VAL A 110 -1.16 -27.05 -1.37
CA VAL A 110 -1.74 -28.29 -0.87
C VAL A 110 -1.84 -29.25 -2.04
N PHE A 111 -1.16 -30.38 -1.96
CA PHE A 111 -1.20 -31.41 -2.99
C PHE A 111 -2.45 -32.26 -2.81
N GLY A 112 -3.20 -32.47 -3.90
CA GLY A 112 -4.43 -33.25 -3.88
C GLY A 112 -4.14 -34.76 -3.84
N ALA A 113 -5.12 -35.54 -3.39
CA ALA A 113 -5.03 -37.01 -3.41
C ALA A 113 -4.98 -37.63 -4.82
N ARG A 114 -5.35 -36.85 -5.85
CA ARG A 114 -5.28 -37.25 -7.26
C ARG A 114 -3.95 -36.78 -7.86
N SER A 115 -3.34 -37.61 -8.71
CA SER A 115 -2.17 -37.20 -9.50
C SER A 115 -2.49 -35.94 -10.32
N LEU A 116 -1.53 -35.01 -10.36
CA LEU A 116 -1.61 -33.74 -11.09
C LEU A 116 -2.73 -32.78 -10.66
N SER A 117 -3.09 -32.76 -9.39
CA SER A 117 -4.01 -31.76 -8.83
C SER A 117 -3.43 -31.12 -7.58
N SER A 118 -3.53 -29.79 -7.49
CA SER A 118 -3.09 -29.05 -6.31
C SER A 118 -3.92 -27.81 -6.08
N THR A 119 -3.96 -27.36 -4.85
CA THR A 119 -4.58 -26.12 -4.44
C THR A 119 -3.48 -25.16 -3.99
N VAL A 120 -3.40 -24.00 -4.64
CA VAL A 120 -2.53 -22.91 -4.21
C VAL A 120 -3.36 -21.92 -3.40
N VAL A 121 -2.85 -21.52 -2.24
CA VAL A 121 -3.45 -20.53 -1.36
C VAL A 121 -2.49 -19.35 -1.30
N GLN A 122 -2.89 -18.22 -1.87
CA GLN A 122 -2.12 -16.98 -1.89
C GLN A 122 -2.79 -15.97 -0.98
N ALA A 123 -2.07 -15.50 0.05
CA ALA A 123 -2.52 -14.37 0.84
C ALA A 123 -2.51 -13.11 -0.04
N VAL A 124 -3.63 -12.40 -0.07
CA VAL A 124 -3.83 -11.18 -0.87
C VAL A 124 -4.37 -10.07 0.04
N PRO A 125 -3.68 -8.92 0.12
CA PRO A 125 -4.02 -7.87 1.08
C PRO A 125 -5.32 -7.11 0.80
N HIS A 126 -6.00 -7.35 -0.33
CA HIS A 126 -7.27 -6.72 -0.66
C HIS A 126 -8.03 -7.46 -1.79
N CYS A 127 -9.35 -7.32 -1.79
CA CYS A 127 -10.36 -7.81 -2.75
C CYS A 127 -10.24 -7.37 -4.23
N ASN A 128 -9.02 -7.30 -4.81
CA ASN A 128 -8.87 -7.45 -6.26
C ASN A 128 -8.13 -8.76 -6.59
N PRO A 129 -8.82 -9.92 -6.44
CA PRO A 129 -8.25 -11.22 -6.78
C PRO A 129 -7.92 -11.34 -8.27
N VAL A 130 -8.39 -10.41 -9.11
CA VAL A 130 -8.16 -10.44 -10.56
C VAL A 130 -6.67 -10.30 -10.87
N ILE A 131 -5.95 -9.39 -10.22
CA ILE A 131 -4.50 -9.19 -10.47
C ILE A 131 -3.72 -10.44 -10.06
N CYS A 132 -4.01 -10.99 -8.87
CA CYS A 132 -3.41 -12.24 -8.42
C CYS A 132 -3.70 -13.38 -9.41
N THR A 133 -4.94 -13.53 -9.85
CA THR A 133 -5.32 -14.55 -10.84
C THR A 133 -4.61 -14.34 -12.17
N GLN A 134 -4.52 -13.09 -12.64
CA GLN A 134 -3.83 -12.72 -13.87
C GLN A 134 -2.34 -13.08 -13.80
N ALA A 135 -1.67 -12.85 -12.66
CA ALA A 135 -0.28 -13.25 -12.47
C ALA A 135 -0.10 -14.76 -12.65
N TYR A 136 -0.93 -15.60 -12.00
CA TYR A 136 -0.89 -17.05 -12.19
C TYR A 136 -1.22 -17.46 -13.63
N LYS A 137 -2.20 -16.80 -14.25
CA LYS A 137 -2.61 -17.06 -15.63
C LYS A 137 -1.48 -16.75 -16.61
N ILE A 138 -0.76 -15.64 -16.44
CA ILE A 138 0.41 -15.30 -17.25
C ILE A 138 1.43 -16.44 -17.19
N VAL A 139 1.82 -16.89 -16.01
CA VAL A 139 2.78 -17.99 -15.86
C VAL A 139 2.29 -19.26 -16.58
N ILE A 140 1.02 -19.64 -16.38
CA ILE A 140 0.43 -20.85 -16.97
C ILE A 140 0.30 -20.74 -18.50
N ASP A 141 -0.08 -19.58 -19.04
CA ASP A 141 -0.25 -19.37 -20.47
C ASP A 141 1.10 -19.42 -21.20
N PHE A 142 2.14 -18.80 -20.63
CA PHE A 142 3.51 -18.89 -21.15
C PHE A 142 4.07 -20.32 -21.01
N LEU A 143 3.79 -21.00 -19.90
CA LEU A 143 4.23 -22.37 -19.66
C LEU A 143 3.59 -23.36 -20.65
N ASN A 144 2.29 -23.25 -20.90
CA ASN A 144 1.61 -24.05 -21.90
C ASN A 144 2.24 -23.83 -23.28
N GLN A 145 2.53 -22.58 -23.67
CA GLN A 145 3.23 -22.31 -24.94
C GLN A 145 4.60 -22.98 -25.01
N ALA A 146 5.35 -22.99 -23.91
CA ALA A 146 6.65 -23.66 -23.83
C ALA A 146 6.55 -25.18 -23.98
N LEU A 147 5.60 -25.80 -23.28
CA LEU A 147 5.36 -27.24 -23.34
C LEU A 147 4.87 -27.73 -24.71
N PHE A 148 4.22 -26.87 -25.51
CA PHE A 148 3.75 -27.24 -26.86
C PHE A 148 4.79 -27.07 -27.96
N SER A 149 5.76 -26.16 -27.80
CA SER A 149 6.68 -25.80 -28.87
C SER A 149 8.04 -26.50 -28.80
N ASN A 150 8.30 -27.31 -27.77
CA ASN A 150 9.57 -28.02 -27.48
C ASN A 150 10.83 -27.13 -27.38
N HIS A 151 10.75 -25.85 -27.77
CA HIS A 151 11.78 -24.83 -27.63
C HIS A 151 11.09 -23.46 -27.50
N TYR A 152 10.91 -22.98 -26.28
CA TYR A 152 10.38 -21.65 -26.03
C TYR A 152 11.25 -20.89 -25.06
N THR A 153 11.78 -19.77 -25.51
CA THR A 153 12.42 -18.76 -24.67
C THR A 153 11.47 -17.58 -24.56
N ILE A 154 11.17 -17.15 -23.34
CA ILE A 154 10.32 -15.98 -23.10
C ILE A 154 11.05 -14.75 -23.67
N ARG A 155 10.44 -14.06 -24.64
CA ARG A 155 10.96 -12.77 -25.10
C ARG A 155 10.63 -11.71 -24.04
N GLN A 156 11.66 -11.02 -23.55
CA GLN A 156 11.50 -10.01 -22.50
C GLN A 156 10.49 -8.91 -22.88
N SER A 157 10.49 -8.44 -24.13
CA SER A 157 9.56 -7.41 -24.60
C SER A 157 8.10 -7.87 -24.48
N GLN A 158 7.80 -9.11 -24.87
CA GLN A 158 6.46 -9.67 -24.78
C GLN A 158 5.98 -9.79 -23.32
N LEU A 159 6.85 -10.22 -22.41
CA LEU A 159 6.53 -10.27 -20.99
C LEU A 159 6.23 -8.87 -20.43
N LEU A 160 7.08 -7.88 -20.75
CA LEU A 160 6.89 -6.51 -20.28
C LEU A 160 5.61 -5.85 -20.84
N GLU A 161 5.26 -6.11 -22.10
CA GLU A 161 4.00 -5.62 -22.71
C GLU A 161 2.77 -6.16 -21.96
N VAL A 162 2.75 -7.45 -21.64
CA VAL A 162 1.66 -8.07 -20.88
C VAL A 162 1.60 -7.50 -19.46
N LEU A 163 2.74 -7.32 -18.80
CA LEU A 163 2.80 -6.77 -17.44
C LEU A 163 2.35 -5.30 -17.38
N GLU A 164 2.68 -4.48 -18.38
CA GLU A 164 2.21 -3.08 -18.45
C GLU A 164 0.69 -2.99 -18.70
N GLN A 165 0.10 -3.92 -19.44
CA GLN A 165 -1.36 -4.03 -19.57
C GLN A 165 -2.02 -4.31 -18.22
N VAL A 166 -1.48 -5.25 -17.43
CA VAL A 166 -1.99 -5.53 -16.07
C VAL A 166 -1.81 -4.31 -15.17
N ARG A 167 -0.63 -3.68 -15.20
CA ARG A 167 -0.31 -2.50 -14.39
C ARG A 167 -1.25 -1.32 -14.67
N SER A 168 -1.51 -1.02 -15.95
CA SER A 168 -2.38 0.11 -16.33
C SER A 168 -3.85 -0.08 -15.90
N SER A 169 -4.27 -1.32 -15.63
CA SER A 169 -5.62 -1.64 -15.14
C SER A 169 -5.80 -1.48 -13.63
N GLN A 170 -4.73 -1.22 -12.87
CA GLN A 170 -4.79 -0.91 -11.43
C GLN A 170 -5.36 0.50 -11.21
N LYS A 171 -6.69 0.61 -11.14
CA LYS A 171 -7.35 1.80 -10.59
C LYS A 171 -7.55 1.61 -9.09
N GLN A 172 -6.99 2.55 -8.32
CA GLN A 172 -7.11 2.70 -6.86
C GLN A 172 -6.57 1.52 -6.04
N SER A 173 -5.51 1.77 -5.29
CA SER A 173 -5.27 0.94 -4.10
C SER A 173 -4.71 1.79 -2.97
N LEU A 174 -5.03 1.33 -1.76
CA LEU A 174 -4.25 1.46 -0.54
C LEU A 174 -2.80 1.87 -0.76
N SER A 175 -2.31 2.82 0.03
CA SER A 175 -0.87 3.12 0.07
C SER A 175 -0.11 1.84 0.42
N PRO A 176 0.66 1.24 -0.50
CA PRO A 176 1.36 -0.01 -0.23
C PRO A 176 2.40 0.14 0.89
N LEU A 177 2.83 1.37 1.16
CA LEU A 177 3.80 1.71 2.19
C LEU A 177 3.18 1.63 3.60
N PHE A 178 1.97 2.14 3.80
CA PHE A 178 1.26 1.98 5.08
C PHE A 178 0.87 0.52 5.33
N LEU A 179 0.47 -0.21 4.30
CA LEU A 179 0.18 -1.63 4.42
C LEU A 179 1.43 -2.44 4.80
N LYS A 180 2.58 -2.14 4.17
CA LYS A 180 3.86 -2.77 4.54
C LYS A 180 4.22 -2.47 6.00
N ALA A 181 4.11 -1.22 6.42
CA ALA A 181 4.36 -0.81 7.80
C ALA A 181 3.42 -1.52 8.79
N ALA A 182 2.13 -1.65 8.48
CA ALA A 182 1.17 -2.38 9.30
C ALA A 182 1.56 -3.86 9.46
N VAL A 183 2.06 -4.51 8.42
CA VAL A 183 2.52 -5.90 8.50
C VAL A 183 3.77 -6.05 9.35
N GLU A 184 4.73 -5.14 9.22
CA GLU A 184 5.93 -5.09 10.07
C GLU A 184 5.55 -4.90 11.55
N LEU A 185 4.53 -4.10 11.82
CA LEU A 185 3.99 -3.84 13.15
C LEU A 185 2.96 -4.87 13.63
N ASN A 186 2.64 -5.88 12.82
CA ASN A 186 1.59 -6.87 13.10
C ASN A 186 0.21 -6.25 13.43
N ILE A 187 -0.17 -5.22 12.68
CA ILE A 187 -1.44 -4.48 12.79
C ILE A 187 -2.44 -5.10 11.81
N PRO A 188 -3.65 -5.49 12.26
CA PRO A 188 -4.67 -5.99 11.34
C PRO A 188 -5.23 -4.84 10.50
N VAL A 189 -5.69 -5.17 9.29
CA VAL A 189 -6.13 -4.17 8.31
C VAL A 189 -7.47 -4.58 7.72
N ILE A 190 -8.42 -3.65 7.64
CA ILE A 190 -9.71 -3.81 6.98
C ILE A 190 -9.83 -2.76 5.87
N PRO A 191 -9.91 -3.15 4.59
CA PRO A 191 -10.23 -2.22 3.53
C PRO A 191 -11.70 -1.79 3.62
N LEU A 192 -11.97 -0.48 3.54
CA LEU A 192 -13.33 0.04 3.63
C LEU A 192 -13.87 0.39 2.23
N ASN A 193 -13.22 1.32 1.54
CA ASN A 193 -13.61 1.74 0.19
C ASN A 193 -12.47 2.47 -0.51
N GLY A 194 -12.16 2.10 -1.76
CA GLY A 194 -11.14 2.76 -2.58
C GLY A 194 -9.76 2.76 -1.90
N ALA A 195 -9.26 3.94 -1.54
CA ALA A 195 -7.99 4.11 -0.82
C ALA A 195 -8.14 4.15 0.70
N ILE A 196 -9.37 4.19 1.22
CA ILE A 196 -9.65 4.29 2.65
C ILE A 196 -9.54 2.92 3.32
N THR A 197 -8.77 2.90 4.40
CA THR A 197 -8.44 1.67 5.12
C THR A 197 -8.47 1.88 6.60
N GLN A 198 -9.06 0.92 7.31
CA GLN A 198 -8.96 0.81 8.74
C GLN A 198 -7.73 -0.02 9.14
N PHE A 199 -6.96 0.52 10.06
CA PHE A 199 -5.88 -0.17 10.75
C PHE A 199 -6.34 -0.44 12.18
N GLY A 200 -6.24 -1.67 12.65
CA GLY A 200 -6.79 -2.09 13.95
C GLY A 200 -8.27 -2.48 13.90
N PHE A 201 -8.81 -2.89 15.06
CA PHE A 201 -10.20 -3.32 15.23
C PHE A 201 -10.95 -2.53 16.31
N GLY A 202 -12.25 -2.33 16.07
CA GLY A 202 -13.17 -1.71 17.01
C GLY A 202 -12.68 -0.36 17.54
N ALA A 203 -12.80 -0.16 18.85
CA ALA A 203 -12.31 1.01 19.58
C ALA A 203 -10.79 1.24 19.46
N ASN A 204 -10.02 0.21 19.08
CA ASN A 204 -8.57 0.26 18.92
C ASN A 204 -8.14 0.47 17.45
N SER A 205 -9.05 0.98 16.62
CA SER A 205 -8.82 1.19 15.20
C SER A 205 -8.66 2.66 14.81
N HIS A 206 -8.05 2.90 13.65
CA HIS A 206 -7.89 4.21 13.06
C HIS A 206 -8.00 4.13 11.54
N TRP A 207 -8.65 5.10 10.91
CA TRP A 207 -8.81 5.12 9.45
C TRP A 207 -7.77 6.03 8.80
N PHE A 208 -7.28 5.59 7.65
CA PHE A 208 -6.38 6.37 6.82
C PHE A 208 -6.80 6.36 5.36
N GLU A 209 -6.59 7.50 4.69
CA GLU A 209 -6.62 7.65 3.24
C GLU A 209 -5.31 8.30 2.79
N HIS A 210 -4.35 7.45 2.38
CA HIS A 210 -2.95 7.85 2.25
C HIS A 210 -2.44 8.45 3.58
N THR A 211 -2.01 9.72 3.60
CA THR A 211 -1.56 10.42 4.81
C THR A 211 -2.65 11.18 5.56
N PHE A 212 -3.89 11.21 5.05
CA PHE A 212 -5.01 11.68 5.85
C PHE A 212 -5.41 10.61 6.86
N SER A 213 -5.71 11.04 8.08
CA SER A 213 -6.26 10.19 9.15
C SER A 213 -7.55 10.77 9.72
N LEU A 214 -8.12 10.15 10.75
CA LEU A 214 -9.27 10.71 11.47
C LEU A 214 -8.95 12.04 12.17
N ASP A 215 -7.68 12.31 12.43
CA ASP A 215 -7.20 13.56 13.06
C ASP A 215 -7.02 14.69 12.04
N SER A 216 -7.00 14.38 10.75
CA SER A 216 -6.86 15.37 9.69
C SER A 216 -8.15 16.19 9.56
N ALA A 217 -8.14 17.39 10.15
CA ALA A 217 -9.28 18.30 10.09
C ALA A 217 -9.60 18.70 8.62
N ASN A 218 -10.73 18.22 8.10
CA ASN A 218 -11.14 18.47 6.71
C ASN A 218 -11.19 19.96 6.34
N ILE A 219 -11.59 20.81 7.29
CA ILE A 219 -11.59 22.28 7.11
C ILE A 219 -10.16 22.79 6.86
N SER A 220 -9.18 22.33 7.64
CA SER A 220 -7.76 22.66 7.46
C SER A 220 -7.23 22.17 6.12
N VAL A 221 -7.52 20.92 5.74
CA VAL A 221 -7.13 20.33 4.45
C VAL A 221 -7.66 21.14 3.27
N ARG A 222 -8.94 21.54 3.33
CA ARG A 222 -9.57 22.36 2.29
C ARG A 222 -8.94 23.76 2.20
N LEU A 223 -8.60 24.37 3.33
CA LEU A 223 -7.90 25.66 3.36
C LEU A 223 -6.51 25.55 2.73
N ALA A 224 -5.75 24.50 3.04
CA ALA A 224 -4.42 24.26 2.51
C ALA A 224 -4.41 24.06 0.97
N ARG A 225 -5.49 23.53 0.39
CA ARG A 225 -5.64 23.37 -1.07
C ARG A 225 -5.93 24.69 -1.81
N ASP A 226 -6.31 25.75 -1.10
CA ASP A 226 -6.46 27.09 -1.68
C ASP A 226 -5.19 27.90 -1.42
N LYS A 227 -4.38 28.08 -2.46
CA LYS A 227 -3.07 28.74 -2.36
C LYS A 227 -3.18 30.19 -1.89
N LEU A 228 -4.24 30.90 -2.26
CA LEU A 228 -4.45 32.30 -1.86
C LEU A 228 -4.77 32.41 -0.38
N VAL A 229 -5.72 31.60 0.09
CA VAL A 229 -6.10 31.56 1.51
C VAL A 229 -4.91 31.11 2.36
N THR A 230 -4.17 30.10 1.89
CA THR A 230 -2.94 29.63 2.52
C THR A 230 -1.93 30.75 2.67
N ASN A 231 -1.58 31.44 1.58
CA ASN A 231 -0.60 32.54 1.64
C ASN A 231 -1.04 33.67 2.58
N LEU A 232 -2.32 34.05 2.57
CA LEU A 232 -2.85 35.05 3.49
C LEU A 232 -2.67 34.63 4.96
N ARG A 233 -3.01 33.37 5.29
CA ARG A 233 -2.88 32.83 6.65
C ARG A 233 -1.42 32.72 7.10
N LEU A 234 -0.54 32.27 6.21
CA LEU A 234 0.90 32.21 6.48
C LEU A 234 1.47 33.62 6.74
N ARG A 235 1.12 34.60 5.91
CA ARG A 235 1.53 36.01 6.11
C ARG A 235 1.04 36.56 7.45
N GLN A 236 -0.22 36.32 7.81
CA GLN A 236 -0.78 36.70 9.12
C GLN A 236 -0.06 36.02 10.29
N ALA A 237 0.50 34.82 10.09
CA ALA A 237 1.30 34.11 11.09
C ALA A 237 2.78 34.54 11.13
N GLY A 238 3.17 35.54 10.34
CA GLY A 238 4.56 36.00 10.24
C GLY A 238 5.47 35.00 9.52
N VAL A 239 4.91 34.16 8.65
CA VAL A 239 5.65 33.25 7.77
C VAL A 239 5.91 33.98 6.44
N PRO A 240 7.16 34.04 5.96
CA PRO A 240 7.46 34.66 4.68
C PRO A 240 6.89 33.79 3.55
N VAL A 241 6.13 34.43 2.68
CA VAL A 241 5.55 33.86 1.46
C VAL A 241 5.77 34.87 0.33
N PRO A 242 5.90 34.42 -0.94
CA PRO A 242 6.05 35.33 -2.06
C PRO A 242 4.90 36.36 -2.11
N GLU A 243 5.19 37.58 -2.56
CA GLU A 243 4.12 38.53 -2.88
C GLU A 243 3.23 37.94 -3.95
N ASN A 244 1.91 38.03 -3.77
CA ASN A 244 0.95 37.42 -4.69
C ASN A 244 -0.38 38.17 -4.71
N SER A 245 -1.08 38.06 -5.83
CA SER A 245 -2.43 38.59 -6.02
C SER A 245 -3.29 37.65 -6.86
N PHE A 246 -4.59 37.67 -6.58
CA PHE A 246 -5.61 37.19 -7.51
C PHE A 246 -5.70 38.15 -8.69
N VAL A 247 -5.92 37.61 -9.90
CA VAL A 247 -6.03 38.39 -11.13
C VAL A 247 -7.11 37.81 -12.02
N GLU A 248 -7.98 38.67 -12.52
CA GLU A 248 -9.10 38.33 -13.41
C GLU A 248 -8.76 38.55 -14.88
N SER A 249 -7.67 39.26 -15.16
CA SER A 249 -7.21 39.55 -16.52
C SER A 249 -5.69 39.52 -16.67
N ALA A 250 -5.24 39.36 -17.92
CA ALA A 250 -3.82 39.46 -18.26
C ALA A 250 -3.24 40.86 -17.97
N ASP A 251 -4.08 41.90 -18.05
CA ASP A 251 -3.67 43.27 -17.71
C ASP A 251 -3.42 43.45 -16.22
N GLU A 252 -4.29 42.90 -15.36
CA GLU A 252 -4.06 42.89 -13.91
C GLU A 252 -2.80 42.09 -13.54
N ALA A 253 -2.57 40.95 -14.19
CA ALA A 253 -1.36 40.15 -14.01
C ALA A 253 -0.10 40.94 -14.39
N LEU A 254 -0.16 41.71 -15.47
CA LEU A 254 0.94 42.57 -15.91
C LEU A 254 1.17 43.74 -14.96
N GLN A 255 0.11 44.43 -14.53
CA GLN A 255 0.20 45.53 -13.56
C GLN A 255 0.82 45.06 -12.25
N PHE A 256 0.44 43.87 -11.77
CA PHE A 256 1.09 43.26 -10.61
C PHE A 256 2.57 42.98 -10.88
N ALA A 257 2.91 42.38 -12.02
CA ALA A 257 4.30 42.07 -12.37
C ALA A 257 5.19 43.30 -12.47
N GLU A 258 4.68 44.40 -13.04
CA GLU A 258 5.37 45.69 -13.10
C GLU A 258 5.56 46.30 -11.70
N LYS A 259 4.60 46.09 -10.80
CA LYS A 259 4.65 46.57 -9.41
C LYS A 259 5.67 45.80 -8.56
N VAL A 260 5.65 44.47 -8.61
CA VAL A 260 6.54 43.63 -7.77
C VAL A 260 7.92 43.39 -8.40
N GLY A 261 8.05 43.67 -9.70
CA GLY A 261 9.25 43.43 -10.49
C GLY A 261 9.30 42.02 -11.10
N PHE A 262 9.96 41.91 -12.25
CA PHE A 262 10.24 40.64 -12.90
C PHE A 262 11.45 39.93 -12.26
N PRO A 263 11.51 38.59 -12.27
CA PRO A 263 10.52 37.68 -12.87
C PRO A 263 9.30 37.38 -11.97
N VAL A 264 8.21 36.92 -12.60
CA VAL A 264 6.99 36.46 -11.91
C VAL A 264 6.57 35.05 -12.32
N VAL A 265 5.63 34.48 -11.57
CA VAL A 265 5.00 33.17 -11.81
C VAL A 265 3.49 33.37 -11.94
N ILE A 266 2.88 32.69 -12.92
CA ILE A 266 1.42 32.62 -13.06
C ILE A 266 0.97 31.18 -12.88
N LYS A 267 -0.06 30.98 -12.04
CA LYS A 267 -0.61 29.65 -11.74
C LYS A 267 -2.10 29.68 -11.35
N PRO A 268 -2.84 28.59 -11.55
CA PRO A 268 -4.15 28.40 -10.91
C PRO A 268 -4.03 28.32 -9.38
N SER A 269 -4.98 28.92 -8.66
CA SER A 269 -4.97 28.91 -7.19
C SER A 269 -5.44 27.60 -6.56
N ASN A 270 -6.10 26.73 -7.35
CA ASN A 270 -6.84 25.54 -6.90
C ASN A 270 -6.41 24.24 -7.61
N ARG A 271 -5.22 24.21 -8.21
CA ARG A 271 -4.66 23.02 -8.88
C ARG A 271 -3.35 22.60 -8.23
N ASP A 272 -3.14 21.29 -8.13
CA ASP A 272 -1.94 20.69 -7.55
C ASP A 272 -0.97 20.16 -8.62
N GLY A 273 0.25 19.84 -8.21
CA GLY A 273 1.23 19.11 -9.03
C GLY A 273 1.83 19.92 -10.19
N GLY A 274 1.83 21.25 -10.12
CA GLY A 274 2.43 22.11 -11.14
C GLY A 274 1.62 22.25 -12.43
N LYS A 275 0.36 21.79 -12.46
CA LYS A 275 -0.50 21.89 -13.65
C LYS A 275 -0.82 23.35 -13.96
N ALA A 276 -0.56 23.73 -15.21
CA ALA A 276 -0.73 25.10 -15.73
C ALA A 276 0.06 26.18 -14.96
N VAL A 277 1.16 25.80 -14.29
CA VAL A 277 2.11 26.75 -13.71
C VAL A 277 3.09 27.18 -14.79
N THR A 278 3.30 28.50 -14.94
CA THR A 278 4.36 29.05 -15.79
C THR A 278 5.22 29.98 -14.95
N ALA A 279 6.48 29.63 -14.77
CA ALA A 279 7.43 30.34 -13.90
C ALA A 279 8.51 31.06 -14.72
N ASN A 280 9.24 31.96 -14.04
CA ASN A 280 10.32 32.74 -14.62
C ASN A 280 9.88 33.56 -15.85
N LEU A 281 8.73 34.22 -15.73
CA LEU A 281 8.20 35.15 -16.73
C LEU A 281 8.95 36.47 -16.57
N THR A 282 9.58 36.96 -17.62
CA THR A 282 10.54 38.08 -17.58
C THR A 282 10.07 39.31 -18.34
N ASN A 283 8.97 39.21 -19.09
CA ASN A 283 8.44 40.30 -19.90
C ASN A 283 6.91 40.20 -20.08
N ALA A 284 6.30 41.28 -20.58
CA ALA A 284 4.86 41.40 -20.73
C ALA A 284 4.22 40.35 -21.65
N ASN A 285 4.89 39.97 -22.74
CA ASN A 285 4.35 38.98 -23.68
C ASN A 285 4.28 37.59 -23.03
N GLU A 286 5.31 37.22 -22.26
CA GLU A 286 5.33 35.98 -21.49
C GLU A 286 4.21 35.95 -20.44
N VAL A 287 3.98 37.05 -19.71
CA VAL A 287 2.88 37.19 -18.74
C VAL A 287 1.53 36.98 -19.38
N ARG A 288 1.25 37.65 -20.52
CA ARG A 288 -0.03 37.53 -21.22
C ARG A 288 -0.29 36.12 -21.73
N ALA A 289 0.73 35.49 -22.32
CA ALA A 289 0.63 34.11 -22.80
C ALA A 289 0.42 33.11 -21.64
N ALA A 290 1.14 33.28 -20.53
CA ALA A 290 1.00 32.44 -19.35
C ALA A 290 -0.38 32.59 -18.68
N PHE A 291 -0.94 33.81 -18.63
CA PHE A 291 -2.29 34.04 -18.12
C PHE A 291 -3.33 33.30 -18.95
N ALA A 292 -3.29 33.41 -20.29
CA ALA A 292 -4.22 32.71 -21.17
C ALA A 292 -4.20 31.19 -20.92
N LYS A 293 -3.01 30.60 -20.84
CA LYS A 293 -2.84 29.17 -20.54
C LYS A 293 -3.38 28.77 -19.15
N ALA A 294 -3.17 29.61 -18.14
CA ALA A 294 -3.67 29.35 -16.78
C ALA A 294 -5.19 29.47 -16.70
N ALA A 295 -5.77 30.46 -17.39
CA ALA A 295 -7.21 30.72 -17.45
C ALA A 295 -7.98 29.58 -18.16
N GLU A 296 -7.37 28.94 -19.16
CA GLU A 296 -7.94 27.71 -19.77
C GLU A 296 -8.07 26.56 -18.76
N ALA A 297 -7.20 26.50 -17.74
CA ALA A 297 -7.18 25.43 -16.76
C ALA A 297 -8.03 25.70 -15.52
N SER A 298 -8.28 26.97 -15.19
CA SER A 298 -9.05 27.42 -14.03
C SER A 298 -9.47 28.88 -14.18
N GLU A 299 -10.71 29.19 -13.75
CA GLU A 299 -11.19 30.57 -13.59
C GLU A 299 -10.45 31.33 -12.47
N ARG A 300 -9.74 30.61 -11.58
CA ARG A 300 -9.02 31.21 -10.46
C ARG A 300 -7.53 31.25 -10.72
N VAL A 301 -7.05 32.35 -11.29
CA VAL A 301 -5.63 32.58 -11.61
C VAL A 301 -5.00 33.50 -10.56
N MET A 302 -3.76 33.20 -10.19
CA MET A 302 -2.93 34.05 -9.36
C MET A 302 -1.59 34.34 -10.05
N VAL A 303 -1.08 35.53 -9.77
CA VAL A 303 0.29 35.94 -10.10
C VAL A 303 1.07 36.10 -8.80
N GLU A 304 2.32 35.64 -8.79
CA GLU A 304 3.21 35.75 -7.65
C GLU A 304 4.62 36.16 -8.06
N GLN A 305 5.35 36.80 -7.16
CA GLN A 305 6.77 37.08 -7.32
C GLN A 305 7.54 35.76 -7.47
N HIS A 306 8.46 35.71 -8.43
CA HIS A 306 9.36 34.57 -8.54
C HIS A 306 10.48 34.72 -7.50
N VAL A 307 10.54 33.76 -6.57
CA VAL A 307 11.60 33.70 -5.56
C VAL A 307 12.68 32.73 -6.02
N ALA A 308 13.93 33.19 -6.04
CA ALA A 308 15.09 32.33 -6.26
C ALA A 308 15.44 31.57 -4.97
N GLY A 309 16.01 30.38 -5.13
CA GLY A 309 16.45 29.54 -4.02
C GLY A 309 16.46 28.06 -4.41
N ARG A 310 17.02 27.24 -3.54
CA ARG A 310 16.92 25.79 -3.66
C ARG A 310 15.60 25.34 -3.07
N ASP A 311 15.03 24.30 -3.67
CA ASP A 311 13.72 23.78 -3.31
C ASP A 311 13.86 22.66 -2.29
N TYR A 312 13.31 22.89 -1.09
CA TYR A 312 13.29 21.91 -0.02
C TYR A 312 11.87 21.58 0.38
N ARG A 313 11.64 20.33 0.77
CA ARG A 313 10.42 19.91 1.46
C ARG A 313 10.75 19.47 2.87
N VAL A 314 10.15 20.13 3.85
CA VAL A 314 10.18 19.74 5.27
C VAL A 314 8.87 19.04 5.61
N THR A 315 8.94 17.79 6.04
CA THR A 315 7.79 17.03 6.52
C THR A 315 7.58 17.32 7.99
N VAL A 316 6.37 17.76 8.34
CA VAL A 316 5.93 18.04 9.70
C VAL A 316 4.85 17.04 10.07
N VAL A 317 4.99 16.39 11.23
CA VAL A 317 4.01 15.48 11.83
C VAL A 317 3.79 15.92 13.26
N ASP A 318 2.53 16.09 13.67
CA ASP A 318 2.11 16.50 15.01
C ASP A 318 2.82 17.74 15.53
N GLY A 319 3.02 18.71 14.62
CA GLY A 319 3.67 19.99 14.91
C GLY A 319 5.19 19.91 15.05
N LYS A 320 5.82 18.79 14.66
CA LYS A 320 7.29 18.62 14.65
C LYS A 320 7.83 18.34 13.27
N ALA A 321 8.90 19.02 12.89
CA ALA A 321 9.66 18.67 11.69
C ALA A 321 10.36 17.31 11.91
N VAL A 322 9.99 16.31 11.12
CA VAL A 322 10.49 14.92 11.25
C VAL A 322 11.37 14.50 10.09
N TRP A 323 11.31 15.20 8.96
CA TRP A 323 12.15 14.91 7.80
C TRP A 323 12.33 16.13 6.91
N ALA A 324 13.41 16.13 6.13
CA ALA A 324 13.63 17.13 5.09
C ALA A 324 14.39 16.56 3.90
N VAL A 325 13.94 16.94 2.71
CA VAL A 325 14.60 16.60 1.45
C VAL A 325 14.78 17.85 0.59
N GLU A 326 15.89 17.92 -0.12
CA GLU A 326 16.03 18.83 -1.25
C GLU A 326 15.38 18.18 -2.47
N ARG A 327 14.54 18.91 -3.18
CA ARG A 327 13.98 18.51 -4.46
C ARG A 327 14.88 19.03 -5.56
N VAL A 328 15.81 18.19 -6.01
CA VAL A 328 16.69 18.54 -7.13
C VAL A 328 15.93 18.29 -8.44
N PRO A 329 15.82 19.29 -9.35
CA PRO A 329 15.17 19.11 -10.65
C PRO A 329 15.81 18.01 -11.50
N GLY A 330 15.08 17.53 -12.51
CA GLY A 330 15.65 16.63 -13.50
C GLY A 330 16.79 17.31 -14.25
N GLY A 331 17.94 16.65 -14.32
CA GLY A 331 19.16 17.22 -14.88
C GLY A 331 20.37 16.30 -14.72
N VAL A 332 21.50 16.75 -15.25
CA VAL A 332 22.79 16.05 -15.21
C VAL A 332 23.89 17.01 -14.76
N PHE A 333 24.95 16.49 -14.17
CA PHE A 333 26.15 17.28 -13.86
C PHE A 333 27.17 17.07 -14.97
N GLY A 334 27.75 18.16 -15.48
CA GLY A 334 28.86 18.11 -16.41
C GLY A 334 30.06 17.39 -15.80
N ASP A 335 30.73 16.57 -16.59
CA ASP A 335 32.01 15.97 -16.27
C ASP A 335 33.18 16.64 -17.03
N GLY A 336 32.87 17.62 -17.88
CA GLY A 336 33.81 18.32 -18.76
C GLY A 336 34.24 17.51 -20.00
N GLN A 337 33.65 16.32 -20.24
CA GLN A 337 34.06 15.42 -21.32
C GLN A 337 32.89 15.00 -22.20
N LEU A 338 31.77 14.62 -21.60
CA LEU A 338 30.58 14.15 -22.31
C LEU A 338 29.63 15.30 -22.62
N ASN A 339 28.95 15.20 -23.76
CA ASN A 339 27.87 16.12 -24.08
C ASN A 339 26.61 15.81 -23.25
N VAL A 340 25.67 16.75 -23.21
CA VAL A 340 24.41 16.62 -22.44
C VAL A 340 23.64 15.35 -22.81
N ALA A 341 23.56 14.99 -24.10
CA ALA A 341 22.86 13.79 -24.54
C ALA A 341 23.46 12.50 -23.95
N ARG A 342 24.79 12.37 -23.96
CA ARG A 342 25.50 11.22 -23.39
C ARG A 342 25.40 11.16 -21.86
N LEU A 343 25.49 12.31 -21.19
CA LEU A 343 25.28 12.38 -19.74
C LEU A 343 23.88 11.89 -19.36
N ILE A 344 22.85 12.25 -20.14
CA ILE A 344 21.47 11.79 -19.94
C ILE A 344 21.36 10.27 -20.16
N GLU A 345 21.96 9.74 -21.22
CA GLU A 345 21.98 8.29 -21.47
C GLU A 345 22.61 7.54 -20.28
N GLN A 346 23.76 8.01 -19.80
CA GLN A 346 24.47 7.41 -18.67
C GLN A 346 23.65 7.48 -17.37
N GLU A 347 23.06 8.64 -17.06
CA GLU A 347 22.21 8.83 -15.88
C GLU A 347 20.98 7.90 -15.93
N ASN A 348 20.40 7.68 -17.11
CA ASN A 348 19.27 6.77 -17.31
C ASN A 348 19.62 5.27 -17.15
N LEU A 349 20.91 4.91 -17.19
CA LEU A 349 21.37 3.56 -16.92
C LEU A 349 21.52 3.25 -15.42
N THR A 350 21.43 4.26 -14.56
CA THR A 350 21.49 4.08 -13.10
C THR A 350 20.34 3.23 -12.57
N LEU A 351 20.56 2.53 -11.45
CA LEU A 351 19.57 1.63 -10.83
C LEU A 351 18.21 2.31 -10.59
N HIS A 352 18.22 3.58 -10.20
CA HIS A 352 17.02 4.33 -9.84
C HIS A 352 16.17 4.74 -11.05
N ARG A 353 16.80 4.97 -12.22
CA ARG A 353 16.11 5.48 -13.43
C ARG A 353 15.87 4.42 -14.49
N ARG A 354 16.69 3.37 -14.52
CA ARG A 354 16.57 2.28 -15.50
C ARG A 354 15.15 1.72 -15.47
N VAL A 355 14.53 1.61 -16.64
CA VAL A 355 13.17 1.07 -16.77
C VAL A 355 13.13 -0.35 -16.20
N GLY A 356 12.22 -0.55 -15.25
CA GLY A 356 12.05 -1.82 -14.57
C GLY A 356 11.40 -1.68 -13.20
N PRO A 357 11.35 -2.76 -12.43
CA PRO A 357 10.62 -2.85 -11.16
C PRO A 357 11.31 -2.11 -10.00
N ARG A 358 12.62 -1.86 -10.08
CA ARG A 358 13.37 -1.02 -9.13
C ARG A 358 13.41 0.46 -9.53
N GLN A 359 12.74 0.81 -10.63
CA GLN A 359 12.65 2.21 -11.06
C GLN A 359 11.93 3.02 -9.98
N THR A 360 12.69 3.89 -9.35
CA THR A 360 12.22 4.83 -8.31
C THR A 360 12.12 6.25 -8.86
N LEU A 361 12.84 6.54 -9.95
CA LEU A 361 12.86 7.83 -10.63
C LEU A 361 12.50 7.66 -12.11
N LYS A 362 11.83 8.64 -12.70
CA LYS A 362 11.54 8.62 -14.14
C LYS A 362 12.82 8.84 -14.96
N PRO A 363 12.92 8.27 -16.18
CA PRO A 363 14.04 8.55 -17.06
C PRO A 363 14.02 10.02 -17.49
N LEU A 364 15.20 10.63 -17.60
CA LEU A 364 15.39 11.95 -18.17
C LEU A 364 15.16 11.88 -19.69
N ARG A 365 14.50 12.89 -20.25
CA ARG A 365 14.17 12.97 -21.67
C ARG A 365 14.63 14.31 -22.25
N LEU A 366 15.12 14.28 -23.49
CA LEU A 366 15.38 15.47 -24.31
C LEU A 366 14.13 15.79 -25.16
N ASP A 367 13.06 16.19 -24.49
CA ASP A 367 11.84 16.69 -25.12
C ASP A 367 11.94 18.20 -25.41
N ASP A 368 10.86 18.79 -25.93
CA ASP A 368 10.85 20.20 -26.32
C ASP A 368 10.97 21.15 -25.12
N GLU A 369 10.46 20.76 -23.94
CA GLU A 369 10.67 21.52 -22.70
C GLU A 369 12.16 21.50 -22.33
N ALA A 370 12.79 20.32 -22.29
CA ALA A 370 14.21 20.19 -21.98
C ALA A 370 15.07 20.98 -22.96
N ARG A 371 14.78 20.94 -24.26
CA ARG A 371 15.50 21.74 -25.28
C ARG A 371 15.34 23.24 -25.05
N HIS A 372 14.13 23.70 -24.71
CA HIS A 372 13.89 25.10 -24.41
C HIS A 372 14.65 25.57 -23.16
N ILE A 373 14.69 24.74 -22.11
CA ILE A 373 15.42 25.02 -20.86
C ILE A 373 16.93 25.02 -21.09
N LEU A 374 17.45 24.11 -21.92
CA LEU A 374 18.86 24.11 -22.33
C LEU A 374 19.22 25.40 -23.06
N ALA A 375 18.39 25.81 -24.04
CA ALA A 375 18.62 27.04 -24.79
C ALA A 375 18.67 28.29 -23.88
N LYS A 376 17.79 28.35 -22.86
CA LYS A 376 17.82 29.42 -21.85
C LYS A 376 19.10 29.42 -20.99
N GLN A 377 19.78 28.28 -20.87
CA GLN A 377 21.08 28.16 -20.20
C GLN A 377 22.25 28.38 -21.18
N GLY A 378 22.00 28.69 -22.45
CA GLY A 378 23.02 28.79 -23.48
C GLY A 378 23.60 27.45 -23.93
N LEU A 379 22.91 26.34 -23.64
CA LEU A 379 23.33 24.97 -23.95
C LEU A 379 22.41 24.30 -24.98
N ASN A 380 22.87 23.22 -25.59
CA ASN A 380 22.08 22.30 -26.39
C ASN A 380 22.50 20.85 -26.11
N ALA A 381 21.91 19.87 -26.81
CA ALA A 381 22.17 18.45 -26.59
C ALA A 381 23.64 18.04 -26.82
N GLU A 382 24.35 18.76 -27.70
CA GLU A 382 25.74 18.51 -28.09
C GLU A 382 26.74 19.35 -27.28
N SER A 383 26.27 20.27 -26.44
CA SER A 383 27.14 21.03 -25.54
C SER A 383 27.80 20.10 -24.52
N VAL A 384 29.09 20.33 -24.25
CA VAL A 384 29.85 19.68 -23.17
C VAL A 384 29.86 20.62 -21.96
N PRO A 385 29.08 20.34 -20.91
CA PRO A 385 29.02 21.22 -19.73
C PRO A 385 30.30 21.09 -18.91
N GLU A 386 30.69 22.19 -18.24
CA GLU A 386 31.87 22.21 -17.38
C GLU A 386 31.74 21.21 -16.23
N ARG A 387 32.89 20.74 -15.72
CA ARG A 387 32.89 19.78 -14.61
C ARG A 387 32.21 20.39 -13.38
N GLY A 388 31.13 19.75 -12.92
CA GLY A 388 30.32 20.19 -11.78
C GLY A 388 29.20 21.18 -12.13
N GLN A 389 29.10 21.63 -13.38
CA GLN A 389 27.98 22.45 -13.84
C GLN A 389 26.69 21.61 -13.84
N PHE A 390 25.68 22.02 -13.08
CA PHE A 390 24.38 21.37 -13.13
C PHE A 390 23.59 21.86 -14.33
N VAL A 391 23.25 20.94 -15.23
CA VAL A 391 22.44 21.20 -16.42
C VAL A 391 21.01 20.78 -16.15
N ARG A 392 20.13 21.77 -16.02
CA ARG A 392 18.71 21.56 -15.75
C ARG A 392 17.97 21.16 -17.02
N LEU A 393 17.03 20.21 -16.91
CA LEU A 393 16.19 19.72 -18.00
C LEU A 393 14.69 19.90 -17.77
N SER A 394 14.26 20.27 -16.55
CA SER A 394 12.86 20.53 -16.24
C SER A 394 12.70 21.78 -15.38
N SER A 395 11.65 22.56 -15.65
CA SER A 395 11.32 23.78 -14.91
C SER A 395 10.74 23.48 -13.52
N ILE A 396 10.34 22.22 -13.27
CA ILE A 396 9.70 21.80 -12.02
C ILE A 396 10.55 20.72 -11.34
N ALA A 397 10.78 20.88 -10.04
CA ALA A 397 11.55 19.94 -9.22
C ALA A 397 10.68 18.74 -8.73
N ASN A 398 10.17 17.95 -9.67
CA ASN A 398 9.30 16.81 -9.38
C ASN A 398 9.92 15.48 -9.84
N VAL A 399 9.71 14.42 -9.05
CA VAL A 399 10.14 13.05 -9.42
C VAL A 399 9.47 12.59 -10.74
N ALA A 400 8.24 13.05 -10.99
CA ALA A 400 7.50 12.78 -12.21
C ALA A 400 8.18 13.32 -13.48
N THR A 401 8.94 14.41 -13.37
CA THR A 401 9.75 15.02 -14.46
C THR A 401 11.22 14.60 -14.39
N GLY A 402 11.54 13.58 -13.59
CA GLY A 402 12.89 13.07 -13.44
C GLY A 402 13.75 13.80 -12.41
N GLY A 403 13.18 14.65 -11.55
CA GLY A 403 13.87 15.16 -10.36
C GLY A 403 14.19 14.06 -9.34
N ARG A 404 15.05 14.36 -8.36
CA ARG A 404 15.41 13.44 -7.28
C ARG A 404 15.30 14.11 -5.90
N PRO A 405 14.75 13.43 -4.89
CA PRO A 405 14.83 13.88 -3.50
C PRO A 405 16.21 13.54 -2.92
N VAL A 406 16.86 14.49 -2.28
CA VAL A 406 18.12 14.28 -1.54
C VAL A 406 17.87 14.53 -0.06
N PRO A 407 18.03 13.54 0.83
CA PRO A 407 17.90 13.74 2.27
C PRO A 407 18.85 14.84 2.76
N VAL A 408 18.31 15.79 3.52
CA VAL A 408 19.07 16.90 4.12
C VAL A 408 18.65 17.21 5.56
N PHE A 409 17.90 16.31 6.20
CA PHE A 409 17.35 16.54 7.54
C PHE A 409 18.44 16.81 8.58
N ASP A 410 19.56 16.10 8.53
CA ASP A 410 20.71 16.32 9.43
C ASP A 410 21.35 17.71 9.28
N ARG A 411 21.05 18.40 8.17
CA ARG A 411 21.52 19.76 7.87
C ARG A 411 20.44 20.81 8.08
N LEU A 412 19.22 20.44 8.48
CA LEU A 412 18.13 21.38 8.66
C LEU A 412 18.41 22.29 9.85
N HIS A 413 18.59 23.59 9.59
CA HIS A 413 18.79 24.56 10.67
C HIS A 413 17.54 24.64 11.58
N PRO A 414 17.67 24.74 12.91
CA PRO A 414 16.53 24.78 13.83
C PRO A 414 15.51 25.89 13.57
N ASP A 415 15.97 27.08 13.15
CA ASP A 415 15.05 28.17 12.76
C ASP A 415 14.17 27.81 11.55
N ASN A 416 14.70 27.02 10.61
CA ASN A 416 13.99 26.59 9.41
C ASN A 416 12.97 25.50 9.76
N ALA A 417 13.34 24.58 10.67
CA ALA A 417 12.41 23.63 11.26
C ALA A 417 11.25 24.35 11.97
N ALA A 418 11.56 25.31 12.85
CA ALA A 418 10.57 26.11 13.57
C ALA A 418 9.67 26.93 12.63
N LEU A 419 10.20 27.38 11.49
CA LEU A 419 9.42 28.05 10.45
C LEU A 419 8.41 27.09 9.79
N ALA A 420 8.86 25.89 9.42
CA ALA A 420 7.99 24.86 8.84
C ALA A 420 6.91 24.39 9.83
N GLU A 421 7.27 24.15 11.09
CA GLU A 421 6.33 23.81 12.17
C GLU A 421 5.29 24.92 12.38
N ARG A 422 5.72 26.20 12.33
CA ARG A 422 4.81 27.34 12.41
C ARG A 422 3.83 27.38 11.25
N ALA A 423 4.29 27.09 10.03
CA ALA A 423 3.44 27.06 8.84
C ALA A 423 2.35 25.98 8.94
N ALA A 424 2.72 24.75 9.32
CA ALA A 424 1.77 23.67 9.57
C ALA A 424 0.74 24.04 10.65
N ARG A 425 1.22 24.62 11.76
CA ARG A 425 0.36 25.08 12.87
C ARG A 425 -0.59 26.21 12.48
N ALA A 426 -0.16 27.14 11.62
CA ALA A 426 -1.00 28.23 11.13
C ALA A 426 -2.23 27.72 10.35
N LEU A 427 -2.08 26.57 9.67
CA LEU A 427 -3.16 25.89 8.97
C LEU A 427 -3.83 24.78 9.80
N ARG A 428 -3.36 24.50 11.02
CA ARG A 428 -3.84 23.40 11.88
C ARG A 428 -3.87 22.04 11.16
N LEU A 429 -2.75 21.73 10.50
CA LEU A 429 -2.53 20.43 9.88
C LEU A 429 -1.78 19.51 10.85
N ASP A 430 -2.24 18.27 10.97
CA ASP A 430 -1.58 17.22 11.75
C ASP A 430 -0.35 16.67 11.00
N ILE A 431 -0.48 16.45 9.70
CA ILE A 431 0.61 16.07 8.80
C ILE A 431 0.69 17.09 7.65
N ALA A 432 1.88 17.63 7.39
CA ALA A 432 2.09 18.61 6.34
C ALA A 432 3.45 18.47 5.66
N GLY A 433 3.48 18.67 4.33
CA GLY A 433 4.71 18.88 3.57
C GLY A 433 4.88 20.36 3.27
N ILE A 434 5.92 20.96 3.83
CA ILE A 434 6.20 22.39 3.71
C ILE A 434 7.27 22.63 2.65
N ASP A 435 6.92 23.36 1.59
CA ASP A 435 7.82 23.66 0.49
C ASP A 435 8.52 24.99 0.74
N LEU A 436 9.80 24.91 1.05
CA LEU A 436 10.65 26.03 1.44
C LEU A 436 11.67 26.33 0.35
N LEU A 437 11.67 27.56 -0.15
CA LEU A 437 12.73 28.11 -0.99
C LEU A 437 13.73 28.86 -0.12
N ILE A 438 14.98 28.41 -0.13
CA ILE A 438 16.11 28.99 0.60
C ILE A 438 17.43 28.60 -0.10
N ASP A 439 18.43 29.47 -0.09
CA ASP A 439 19.72 29.18 -0.75
C ASP A 439 20.52 28.06 -0.05
N ASP A 440 20.45 28.02 1.29
CA ASP A 440 21.10 27.00 2.10
C ASP A 440 20.25 26.67 3.33
N ILE A 441 19.67 25.46 3.36
CA ILE A 441 18.83 24.99 4.47
C ILE A 441 19.58 24.85 5.81
N SER A 442 20.92 24.86 5.78
CA SER A 442 21.75 24.79 6.98
C SER A 442 22.01 26.14 7.65
N ARG A 443 21.58 27.24 7.01
CA ARG A 443 21.62 28.58 7.57
C ARG A 443 20.22 29.03 8.00
N SER A 444 20.15 29.91 9.00
CA SER A 444 18.88 30.46 9.47
C SER A 444 18.20 31.28 8.37
N TRP A 445 16.92 31.03 8.10
CA TRP A 445 16.10 31.85 7.20
C TRP A 445 16.04 33.33 7.62
N ARG A 446 16.31 33.63 8.89
CA ARG A 446 16.37 35.00 9.41
C ARG A 446 17.57 35.78 8.87
N GLU A 447 18.63 35.08 8.46
CA GLU A 447 19.86 35.66 7.93
C GLU A 447 19.86 35.72 6.40
N VAL A 448 19.47 34.61 5.76
CA VAL A 448 19.57 34.46 4.29
C VAL A 448 18.26 34.73 3.57
N GLY A 449 17.16 34.87 4.31
CA GLY A 449 15.81 34.91 3.75
C GLY A 449 15.33 33.53 3.33
N ALA A 450 14.01 33.33 3.36
CA ALA A 450 13.37 32.15 2.80
C ALA A 450 11.92 32.47 2.47
N ASN A 451 11.28 31.65 1.63
CA ASN A 451 9.87 31.75 1.35
C ASN A 451 9.21 30.37 1.36
N ILE A 452 8.02 30.27 1.94
CA ILE A 452 7.17 29.09 1.79
C ILE A 452 6.30 29.28 0.54
N CYS A 453 6.46 28.39 -0.43
CA CYS A 453 5.74 28.48 -1.71
C CYS A 453 4.48 27.60 -1.76
N GLU A 454 4.46 26.52 -0.99
CA GLU A 454 3.33 25.60 -0.92
C GLU A 454 3.29 24.88 0.43
N VAL A 455 2.08 24.58 0.91
CA VAL A 455 1.84 23.71 2.07
C VAL A 455 0.91 22.59 1.65
N ASN A 456 1.42 21.36 1.66
CA ASN A 456 0.72 20.18 1.22
C ASN A 456 0.10 19.46 2.42
N ALA A 457 -1.24 19.36 2.46
CA ALA A 457 -1.96 18.68 3.53
C ALA A 457 -1.95 17.14 3.40
N GLN A 458 -1.59 16.59 2.24
CA GLN A 458 -1.46 15.15 1.99
C GLN A 458 -0.09 14.85 1.39
N PRO A 459 1.01 15.12 2.12
CA PRO A 459 2.34 14.96 1.56
C PRO A 459 2.67 13.49 1.35
N ASP A 460 3.60 13.22 0.42
CA ASP A 460 4.38 11.98 0.44
C ASP A 460 5.34 12.05 1.63
N LEU A 461 5.35 11.04 2.50
CA LEU A 461 6.25 10.96 3.66
C LEU A 461 7.68 10.57 3.28
N GLY A 462 7.96 10.39 1.98
CA GLY A 462 9.28 10.04 1.48
C GLY A 462 9.38 8.57 1.16
N ALA A 463 8.58 8.11 0.20
CA ALA A 463 8.58 6.74 -0.33
C ALA A 463 9.98 6.17 -0.69
N THR A 464 10.97 7.03 -0.95
CA THR A 464 12.35 6.65 -1.29
C THR A 464 13.39 7.01 -0.23
N THR A 465 13.07 7.88 0.72
CA THR A 465 14.06 8.48 1.64
C THR A 465 13.72 8.32 3.12
N ALA A 466 12.45 8.10 3.46
CA ALA A 466 11.94 8.08 4.83
C ALA A 466 10.83 7.04 5.02
N LEU A 467 11.09 5.80 4.58
CA LEU A 467 10.15 4.67 4.74
C LEU A 467 9.73 4.43 6.20
N HIS A 468 10.59 4.73 7.16
CA HIS A 468 10.30 4.58 8.59
C HIS A 468 9.15 5.47 9.07
N LEU A 469 8.90 6.64 8.45
CA LEU A 469 7.83 7.53 8.88
C LEU A 469 6.43 6.93 8.72
N TYR A 470 6.21 6.03 7.76
CA TYR A 470 4.94 5.31 7.64
C TYR A 470 4.67 4.44 8.87
N ARG A 471 5.73 3.83 9.43
CA ARG A 471 5.67 3.05 10.67
C ARG A 471 5.37 3.97 11.86
N ASP A 472 6.12 5.06 11.97
CA ASP A 472 6.04 5.96 13.11
C ASP A 472 4.67 6.66 13.17
N VAL A 473 4.10 7.05 12.02
CA VAL A 473 2.73 7.59 11.94
C VAL A 473 1.69 6.56 12.40
N LEU A 474 1.78 5.30 12.00
CA LEU A 474 0.85 4.27 12.49
C LEU A 474 0.97 4.08 14.01
N GLN A 475 2.19 4.02 14.54
CA GLN A 475 2.42 3.86 15.98
C GLN A 475 1.91 5.07 16.79
N ALA A 476 1.95 6.27 16.22
CA ALA A 476 1.45 7.48 16.87
C ALA A 476 -0.08 7.57 16.89
N ARG A 477 -0.76 6.86 15.98
CA ARG A 477 -2.22 6.93 15.77
C ARG A 477 -2.99 5.74 16.32
N LEU A 478 -2.28 4.68 16.69
CA LEU A 478 -2.86 3.43 17.18
C LEU A 478 -2.33 3.09 18.57
N PRO A 479 -3.12 2.39 19.41
CA PRO A 479 -2.61 1.86 20.66
C PRO A 479 -1.56 0.77 20.42
N LEU A 480 -0.78 0.45 21.47
CA LEU A 480 0.25 -0.60 21.40
C LEU A 480 -0.29 -1.95 20.91
N ASN A 481 -1.53 -2.29 21.30
CA ASN A 481 -2.27 -3.43 20.75
C ASN A 481 -3.51 -2.93 20.00
N PRO A 482 -3.46 -2.82 18.65
CA PRO A 482 -4.59 -2.35 17.85
C PRO A 482 -5.66 -3.43 17.60
N ARG A 483 -5.78 -4.42 18.50
CA ARG A 483 -6.83 -5.44 18.48
C ARG A 483 -7.75 -5.26 19.68
N ILE A 484 -8.97 -5.76 19.54
CA ILE A 484 -9.87 -5.98 20.66
C ILE A 484 -9.80 -7.45 21.08
N PRO A 485 -10.08 -7.79 22.36
CA PRO A 485 -10.19 -9.17 22.79
C PRO A 485 -11.30 -9.90 22.03
N VAL A 486 -11.02 -11.12 21.57
CA VAL A 486 -11.98 -11.97 20.86
C VAL A 486 -12.12 -13.31 21.57
N VAL A 487 -13.35 -13.63 21.96
CA VAL A 487 -13.75 -14.93 22.47
C VAL A 487 -14.61 -15.64 21.45
N VAL A 488 -14.21 -16.87 21.08
CA VAL A 488 -14.96 -17.72 20.15
C VAL A 488 -15.44 -18.95 20.88
N VAL A 489 -16.75 -19.19 20.84
CA VAL A 489 -17.36 -20.42 21.36
C VAL A 489 -17.90 -21.24 20.20
N VAL A 490 -17.59 -22.53 20.15
CA VAL A 490 -18.00 -23.45 19.08
C VAL A 490 -18.84 -24.60 19.64
N GLY A 491 -20.09 -24.72 19.15
CA GLY A 491 -20.99 -25.85 19.44
C GLY A 491 -22.42 -25.44 19.85
N GLU A 492 -23.21 -26.39 20.36
CA GLU A 492 -24.68 -26.28 20.48
C GLU A 492 -25.20 -25.72 21.82
N ASP A 493 -24.35 -25.52 22.83
CA ASP A 493 -24.81 -25.15 24.17
C ASP A 493 -25.51 -23.78 24.24
N SER A 494 -26.42 -23.64 25.20
CA SER A 494 -27.12 -22.38 25.48
C SER A 494 -26.14 -21.39 26.11
N LEU A 495 -25.81 -20.33 25.37
CA LEU A 495 -25.01 -19.22 25.86
C LEU A 495 -25.86 -18.09 26.46
N ALA A 496 -27.14 -18.34 26.76
CA ALA A 496 -28.08 -17.31 27.19
C ALA A 496 -27.54 -16.47 28.37
N GLU A 497 -27.02 -17.13 29.41
CA GLU A 497 -26.46 -16.43 30.59
C GLU A 497 -25.21 -15.60 30.25
N LEU A 498 -24.32 -16.14 29.41
CA LEU A 498 -23.12 -15.43 28.95
C LEU A 498 -23.51 -14.21 28.11
N VAL A 499 -24.46 -14.38 27.18
CA VAL A 499 -24.97 -13.32 26.30
C VAL A 499 -25.70 -12.25 27.11
N ASP A 500 -26.53 -12.62 28.09
CA ASP A 500 -27.21 -11.67 28.98
C ASP A 500 -26.22 -10.88 29.85
N SER A 501 -25.09 -11.49 30.21
CA SER A 501 -24.01 -10.79 30.92
C SER A 501 -23.22 -9.89 29.99
N CYS A 502 -22.96 -10.35 28.76
CA CYS A 502 -22.36 -9.57 27.69
C CYS A 502 -23.18 -8.31 27.37
N ARG A 503 -24.52 -8.41 27.37
CA ARG A 503 -25.43 -7.27 27.18
C ARG A 503 -25.31 -6.19 28.26
N LYS A 504 -24.77 -6.54 29.44
CA LYS A 504 -24.55 -5.59 30.54
C LYS A 504 -23.19 -4.90 30.46
N VAL A 505 -22.27 -5.36 29.60
CA VAL A 505 -20.94 -4.77 29.43
C VAL A 505 -20.98 -3.77 28.27
N PRO A 506 -20.78 -2.46 28.54
CA PRO A 506 -20.74 -1.45 27.48
C PRO A 506 -19.62 -1.73 26.48
N GLY A 507 -19.91 -1.58 25.18
CA GLY A 507 -18.93 -1.79 24.11
C GLY A 507 -18.61 -3.25 23.78
N LEU A 508 -19.12 -4.23 24.53
CA LEU A 508 -18.92 -5.64 24.19
C LEU A 508 -19.84 -6.01 23.01
N GLY A 509 -19.23 -6.32 21.87
CA GLY A 509 -19.92 -6.85 20.69
C GLY A 509 -20.21 -8.34 20.84
N TRP A 510 -21.43 -8.78 20.53
CA TRP A 510 -21.80 -10.20 20.61
C TRP A 510 -22.49 -10.65 19.33
N ILE A 511 -22.19 -11.87 18.90
CA ILE A 511 -22.79 -12.53 17.73
C ILE A 511 -23.18 -13.94 18.15
N THR A 512 -24.46 -14.26 17.96
CA THR A 512 -25.05 -15.57 18.28
C THR A 512 -26.01 -16.02 17.19
N SER A 513 -26.57 -17.22 17.33
CA SER A 513 -27.67 -17.66 16.45
C SER A 513 -28.94 -16.81 16.58
N GLU A 514 -29.08 -16.03 17.65
CA GLU A 514 -30.26 -15.19 17.90
C GLU A 514 -30.12 -13.79 17.29
N GLY A 515 -28.91 -13.40 16.87
CA GLY A 515 -28.63 -12.08 16.33
C GLY A 515 -27.26 -11.54 16.73
N MET A 516 -27.10 -10.22 16.58
CA MET A 516 -25.90 -9.48 16.97
C MET A 516 -26.24 -8.16 17.67
N GLY A 517 -25.32 -7.68 18.51
CA GLY A 517 -25.48 -6.41 19.23
C GLY A 517 -24.18 -5.89 19.86
N ILE A 518 -24.28 -4.72 20.49
CA ILE A 518 -23.20 -4.07 21.25
C ILE A 518 -23.76 -3.71 22.63
N GLY A 519 -23.27 -4.36 23.68
CA GLY A 519 -23.89 -4.27 25.00
C GLY A 519 -25.39 -4.55 24.92
N ALA A 520 -26.21 -3.64 25.45
CA ALA A 520 -27.66 -3.77 25.48
C ALA A 520 -28.33 -3.51 24.12
N ASP A 521 -27.63 -2.88 23.17
CA ASP A 521 -28.20 -2.50 21.88
C ASP A 521 -28.19 -3.69 20.92
N VAL A 522 -29.39 -4.14 20.51
CA VAL A 522 -29.57 -5.20 19.52
C VAL A 522 -29.58 -4.59 18.13
N LEU A 523 -28.61 -4.98 17.28
CA LEU A 523 -28.45 -4.42 15.94
C LEU A 523 -29.17 -5.23 14.86
N ALA A 524 -29.24 -6.56 15.03
CA ALA A 524 -30.01 -7.44 14.16
C ALA A 524 -30.43 -8.70 14.92
N ASP A 525 -31.60 -9.23 14.58
CA ASP A 525 -32.11 -10.51 15.07
C ASP A 525 -31.76 -11.67 14.11
N ALA A 526 -32.18 -12.88 14.44
CA ALA A 526 -31.99 -14.08 13.61
C ALA A 526 -32.65 -13.99 12.22
N SER A 527 -33.63 -13.11 12.02
CA SER A 527 -34.32 -12.94 10.72
C SER A 527 -33.55 -12.03 9.76
N GLY A 528 -32.72 -11.13 10.30
CA GLY A 528 -31.76 -10.32 9.56
C GLY A 528 -30.41 -11.01 9.31
N ALA A 529 -30.32 -12.33 9.50
CA ALA A 529 -29.08 -13.09 9.56
C ALA A 529 -28.15 -12.85 8.36
N GLN A 530 -27.09 -12.08 8.62
CA GLN A 530 -25.93 -12.01 7.76
C GLN A 530 -24.98 -13.17 8.09
N SER A 531 -24.04 -13.46 7.18
CA SER A 531 -22.99 -14.44 7.46
C SER A 531 -22.22 -14.06 8.72
N ALA A 532 -21.69 -15.03 9.48
CA ALA A 532 -20.93 -14.74 10.71
C ALA A 532 -19.74 -13.81 10.42
N PHE A 533 -19.15 -13.95 9.23
CA PHE A 533 -18.10 -13.09 8.73
C PHE A 533 -18.57 -11.63 8.57
N THR A 534 -19.71 -11.40 7.93
CA THR A 534 -20.25 -10.04 7.71
C THR A 534 -20.64 -9.38 9.04
N ALA A 535 -21.27 -10.13 9.95
CA ALA A 535 -21.58 -9.64 11.29
C ALA A 535 -20.32 -9.26 12.07
N CYS A 536 -19.27 -10.09 12.04
CA CYS A 536 -17.99 -9.75 12.65
C CYS A 536 -17.37 -8.50 12.01
N GLN A 537 -17.40 -8.37 10.68
CA GLN A 537 -16.88 -7.18 10.01
C GLN A 537 -17.60 -5.91 10.47
N ALA A 538 -18.93 -5.94 10.57
CA ALA A 538 -19.71 -4.80 11.06
C ALA A 538 -19.25 -4.37 12.46
N LEU A 539 -19.16 -5.30 13.40
CA LEU A 539 -18.71 -5.02 14.77
C LEU A 539 -17.23 -4.60 14.85
N LEU A 540 -16.34 -5.22 14.07
CA LEU A 540 -14.91 -4.88 14.05
C LEU A 540 -14.62 -3.51 13.43
N THR A 541 -15.55 -2.96 12.62
CA THR A 541 -15.46 -1.61 12.07
C THR A 541 -16.18 -0.56 12.91
N ASP A 542 -16.91 -0.97 13.95
CA ASP A 542 -17.62 -0.05 14.83
C ASP A 542 -16.69 0.40 15.97
N PRO A 543 -16.40 1.72 16.09
CA PRO A 543 -15.49 2.24 17.10
C PRO A 543 -16.03 2.12 18.54
N ALA A 544 -17.30 1.79 18.76
CA ALA A 544 -17.84 1.52 20.08
C ALA A 544 -17.46 0.13 20.61
N VAL A 545 -17.02 -0.79 19.74
CA VAL A 545 -16.76 -2.18 20.12
C VAL A 545 -15.39 -2.33 20.77
N THR A 546 -15.36 -2.75 22.04
CA THR A 546 -14.14 -2.91 22.84
C THR A 546 -13.71 -4.36 22.99
N SER A 547 -14.62 -5.32 22.81
CA SER A 547 -14.36 -6.77 22.84
C SER A 547 -15.44 -7.51 22.04
N LEU A 548 -15.19 -8.74 21.62
CA LEU A 548 -16.07 -9.51 20.72
C LEU A 548 -16.29 -10.93 21.22
N LEU A 549 -17.55 -11.31 21.43
CA LEU A 549 -17.99 -12.70 21.58
C LEU A 549 -18.59 -13.20 20.26
N LEU A 550 -18.03 -14.27 19.71
CA LEU A 550 -18.57 -14.97 18.54
C LEU A 550 -18.98 -16.41 18.91
N HIS A 551 -20.26 -16.72 18.74
CA HIS A 551 -20.76 -18.10 18.81
C HIS A 551 -20.87 -18.71 17.41
N VAL A 552 -20.19 -19.84 17.21
CA VAL A 552 -20.14 -20.58 15.94
C VAL A 552 -20.92 -21.88 16.08
N ARG A 553 -22.02 -22.00 15.33
CA ARG A 553 -22.84 -23.22 15.27
C ARG A 553 -22.69 -23.99 13.96
N ASP A 554 -22.18 -23.36 12.90
CA ASP A 554 -22.15 -23.96 11.57
C ASP A 554 -20.76 -23.84 10.91
N GLY A 555 -20.69 -24.28 9.65
CA GLY A 555 -19.48 -24.23 8.84
C GLY A 555 -19.28 -22.91 8.09
N ASP A 556 -19.97 -21.81 8.40
CA ASP A 556 -19.88 -20.57 7.61
C ASP A 556 -18.46 -19.98 7.60
N ILE A 557 -17.74 -20.09 8.72
CA ILE A 557 -16.31 -19.76 8.81
C ILE A 557 -15.50 -20.52 7.77
N SER A 558 -15.88 -21.76 7.42
CA SER A 558 -15.19 -22.55 6.39
C SER A 558 -15.37 -21.98 4.97
N LYS A 559 -16.41 -21.16 4.75
CA LYS A 559 -16.68 -20.54 3.45
C LYS A 559 -16.00 -19.19 3.31
N ASN A 560 -16.12 -18.34 4.33
CA ASN A 560 -15.72 -16.93 4.27
C ASN A 560 -14.40 -16.63 5.00
N GLY A 561 -13.90 -17.56 5.81
CA GLY A 561 -12.77 -17.33 6.71
C GLY A 561 -13.19 -16.55 7.96
N LEU A 562 -12.21 -16.16 8.76
CA LEU A 562 -12.38 -15.35 9.96
C LEU A 562 -12.25 -13.87 9.62
N ALA A 563 -13.06 -13.01 10.25
CA ALA A 563 -12.91 -11.57 10.08
C ALA A 563 -11.75 -10.97 10.88
N PHE A 564 -11.18 -11.75 11.80
CA PHE A 564 -10.07 -11.40 12.69
C PHE A 564 -8.96 -12.45 12.60
N ASP A 565 -7.75 -12.06 12.99
CA ASP A 565 -6.52 -12.87 12.92
C ASP A 565 -6.01 -13.36 14.28
N ASN A 566 -6.76 -13.05 15.34
CA ASN A 566 -6.44 -13.36 16.72
C ASN A 566 -7.69 -13.83 17.45
N ILE A 567 -7.56 -14.92 18.20
CA ILE A 567 -8.54 -15.38 19.18
C ILE A 567 -7.82 -15.46 20.52
N ASP A 568 -8.35 -14.76 21.52
CA ASP A 568 -7.78 -14.76 22.87
C ASP A 568 -8.25 -16.00 23.62
N LEU A 569 -9.55 -16.29 23.59
CA LEU A 569 -10.13 -17.52 24.14
C LEU A 569 -10.93 -18.27 23.08
N LEU A 570 -10.52 -19.49 22.77
CA LEU A 570 -11.29 -20.42 21.92
C LEU A 570 -11.87 -21.52 22.78
N VAL A 571 -13.20 -21.71 22.73
CA VAL A 571 -13.92 -22.72 23.51
C VAL A 571 -14.61 -23.70 22.56
N PHE A 572 -14.37 -24.99 22.75
CA PHE A 572 -15.18 -26.06 22.13
C PHE A 572 -16.07 -26.73 23.17
N THR A 573 -17.34 -26.90 22.86
CA THR A 573 -18.29 -27.67 23.70
C THR A 573 -18.39 -29.11 23.22
N GLU A 574 -18.47 -30.09 24.14
CA GLU A 574 -18.35 -31.55 23.90
C GLU A 574 -19.23 -32.15 22.80
N ARG A 575 -20.39 -31.53 22.48
CA ARG A 575 -21.23 -31.94 21.34
C ARG A 575 -20.75 -31.26 20.06
N LEU A 576 -19.76 -31.87 19.42
CA LEU A 576 -19.21 -31.34 18.17
C LEU A 576 -19.95 -31.88 16.93
N LEU A 577 -20.09 -30.98 15.97
CA LEU A 577 -20.57 -31.14 14.59
C LEU A 577 -20.00 -32.39 13.88
N PRO A 578 -20.60 -32.84 12.76
CA PRO A 578 -20.12 -33.99 11.99
C PRO A 578 -18.59 -33.98 11.78
N GLN A 579 -17.92 -35.14 11.92
CA GLN A 579 -16.44 -35.28 11.99
C GLN A 579 -15.65 -34.48 10.91
N HIS A 580 -16.19 -34.34 9.70
CA HIS A 580 -15.53 -33.61 8.61
C HIS A 580 -15.56 -32.08 8.78
N LEU A 581 -16.66 -31.53 9.32
CA LEU A 581 -16.84 -30.10 9.55
C LEU A 581 -15.93 -29.63 10.71
N HIS A 582 -15.75 -30.52 11.69
CA HIS A 582 -14.88 -30.32 12.83
C HIS A 582 -13.41 -30.07 12.43
N LEU A 583 -12.90 -30.82 11.44
CA LEU A 583 -11.50 -30.71 11.03
C LEU A 583 -11.18 -29.38 10.32
N GLU A 584 -12.05 -28.90 9.42
CA GLU A 584 -11.80 -27.64 8.71
C GLU A 584 -11.98 -26.42 9.63
N LEU A 585 -12.93 -26.48 10.59
CA LEU A 585 -13.03 -25.47 11.65
C LEU A 585 -11.77 -25.44 12.51
N CYS A 586 -11.28 -26.60 12.97
CA CYS A 586 -10.03 -26.69 13.73
C CYS A 586 -8.84 -26.10 12.97
N LYS A 587 -8.67 -26.43 11.68
CA LYS A 587 -7.60 -25.88 10.83
C LYS A 587 -7.69 -24.36 10.64
N THR A 588 -8.87 -23.78 10.84
CA THR A 588 -9.09 -22.34 10.67
C THR A 588 -8.92 -21.59 11.99
N LEU A 589 -9.48 -22.12 13.08
CA LEU A 589 -9.54 -21.48 14.40
C LEU A 589 -8.29 -21.71 15.25
N LEU A 590 -7.75 -22.93 15.30
CA LEU A 590 -6.62 -23.26 16.17
C LEU A 590 -5.34 -22.45 15.87
N PRO A 591 -4.95 -22.22 14.60
CA PRO A 591 -3.72 -21.48 14.31
C PRO A 591 -3.73 -20.01 14.76
N VAL A 592 -4.92 -19.42 14.94
CA VAL A 592 -5.09 -18.03 15.35
C VAL A 592 -5.46 -17.89 16.84
N CYS A 593 -5.59 -19.00 17.57
CA CYS A 593 -5.79 -19.00 19.02
C CYS A 593 -4.46 -18.74 19.74
N ARG A 594 -4.33 -17.57 20.38
CA ARG A 594 -3.05 -17.09 20.93
C ARG A 594 -2.90 -17.26 22.43
N GLN A 595 -3.97 -17.05 23.22
CA GLN A 595 -3.85 -17.12 24.67
C GLN A 595 -4.31 -18.47 25.22
N GLN A 596 -5.56 -18.88 24.97
CA GLN A 596 -6.10 -20.10 25.57
C GLN A 596 -7.11 -20.84 24.69
N LEU A 597 -6.92 -22.15 24.58
CA LEU A 597 -7.91 -23.13 24.13
C LEU A 597 -8.55 -23.81 25.35
N ALA A 598 -9.87 -23.73 25.45
CA ALA A 598 -10.68 -24.46 26.43
C ALA A 598 -11.57 -25.51 25.76
N ILE A 599 -11.66 -26.70 26.35
CA ILE A 599 -12.67 -27.70 25.97
C ILE A 599 -13.59 -27.92 27.16
N VAL A 600 -14.88 -27.63 26.96
CA VAL A 600 -15.93 -27.88 27.95
C VAL A 600 -16.25 -29.36 27.91
N SER A 601 -16.01 -30.04 29.03
CA SER A 601 -16.15 -31.48 29.14
C SER A 601 -16.59 -31.89 30.54
N ASN A 602 -17.63 -32.73 30.60
CA ASN A 602 -18.04 -33.36 31.87
C ASN A 602 -17.34 -34.71 32.10
N SER A 603 -16.47 -35.14 31.18
CA SER A 603 -15.71 -36.37 31.28
C SER A 603 -14.53 -36.22 32.24
N ALA A 604 -14.35 -37.21 33.12
CA ALA A 604 -13.16 -37.29 33.97
C ALA A 604 -11.90 -37.71 33.19
N LYS A 605 -12.03 -38.14 31.92
CA LYS A 605 -10.87 -38.49 31.09
C LYS A 605 -10.19 -37.22 30.56
N PRO A 606 -8.87 -37.08 30.73
CA PRO A 606 -8.14 -35.94 30.21
C PRO A 606 -8.16 -35.95 28.68
N ILE A 607 -8.52 -34.81 28.09
CA ILE A 607 -8.46 -34.61 26.64
C ILE A 607 -7.04 -34.20 26.26
N GLU A 608 -6.51 -34.78 25.19
CA GLU A 608 -5.17 -34.44 24.71
C GLU A 608 -5.14 -33.08 24.00
N ARG A 609 -4.09 -32.30 24.26
CA ARG A 609 -3.83 -31.04 23.56
C ARG A 609 -3.58 -31.29 22.06
N PRO A 610 -4.26 -30.59 21.15
CA PRO A 610 -4.05 -30.73 19.70
C PRO A 610 -2.75 -30.03 19.23
N ARG A 611 -1.59 -30.60 19.58
CA ARG A 611 -0.26 -30.01 19.38
C ARG A 611 0.06 -29.62 17.94
N ALA A 612 -0.47 -30.34 16.94
CA ALA A 612 -0.14 -30.10 15.54
C ALA A 612 -0.72 -28.79 14.96
N LEU A 613 -1.78 -28.24 15.57
CA LEU A 613 -2.51 -27.08 15.04
C LEU A 613 -2.53 -25.90 16.02
N LEU A 614 -2.36 -26.15 17.31
CA LEU A 614 -2.38 -25.14 18.35
C LEU A 614 -0.98 -24.56 18.56
N PRO A 615 -0.79 -23.23 18.51
CA PRO A 615 0.50 -22.62 18.82
C PRO A 615 1.05 -23.05 20.19
N ASP A 616 2.36 -23.24 20.30
CA ASP A 616 3.00 -23.72 21.54
C ASP A 616 2.74 -22.79 22.73
N ALA A 617 2.76 -21.47 22.49
CA ALA A 617 2.50 -20.46 23.50
C ALA A 617 1.04 -20.45 24.03
N CYS A 618 0.10 -21.02 23.28
CA CYS A 618 -1.30 -21.05 23.68
C CYS A 618 -1.53 -22.07 24.80
N GLN A 619 -2.26 -21.69 25.83
CA GLN A 619 -2.62 -22.58 26.94
C GLN A 619 -3.72 -23.55 26.50
N PHE A 620 -3.74 -24.73 27.11
CA PHE A 620 -4.79 -25.72 26.86
C PHE A 620 -5.40 -26.16 28.18
N ARG A 621 -6.72 -26.08 28.30
CA ARG A 621 -7.45 -26.43 29.52
C ARG A 621 -8.73 -27.20 29.21
N GLN A 622 -8.98 -28.25 29.97
CA GLN A 622 -10.30 -28.88 30.05
C GLN A 622 -11.04 -28.25 31.23
N ILE A 623 -12.27 -27.77 30.99
CA ILE A 623 -13.07 -27.04 31.98
C ILE A 623 -14.46 -27.65 32.14
N ALA A 624 -15.09 -27.44 33.31
CA ALA A 624 -16.49 -27.77 33.50
C ALA A 624 -17.38 -26.74 32.81
N ALA A 625 -18.61 -27.11 32.45
CA ALA A 625 -19.57 -26.19 31.82
C ALA A 625 -19.90 -24.97 32.70
N THR A 626 -19.88 -25.14 34.03
CA THR A 626 -20.11 -24.07 35.00
C THR A 626 -19.03 -22.97 34.97
N ASP A 627 -17.82 -23.31 34.52
CA ASP A 627 -16.68 -22.39 34.53
C ASP A 627 -16.59 -21.56 33.24
N LEU A 628 -17.36 -21.93 32.20
CA LEU A 628 -17.32 -21.28 30.89
C LEU A 628 -17.66 -19.79 30.99
N HIS A 629 -18.71 -19.47 31.75
CA HIS A 629 -19.22 -18.11 31.89
C HIS A 629 -18.13 -17.17 32.44
N ASP A 630 -17.61 -17.50 33.62
CA ASP A 630 -16.62 -16.67 34.32
C ASP A 630 -15.32 -16.56 33.53
N LEU A 631 -14.89 -17.67 32.91
CA LEU A 631 -13.71 -17.67 32.06
C LEU A 631 -13.89 -16.75 30.85
N ALA A 632 -15.01 -16.86 30.12
CA ALA A 632 -15.26 -16.02 28.95
C ALA A 632 -15.34 -14.53 29.31
N LEU A 633 -16.05 -14.19 30.39
CA LEU A 633 -16.14 -12.80 30.86
C LEU A 633 -14.78 -12.24 31.29
N SER A 634 -13.90 -13.03 31.89
CA SER A 634 -12.56 -12.57 32.30
C SER A 634 -11.66 -12.12 31.14
N TYR A 635 -11.95 -12.56 29.91
CA TYR A 635 -11.25 -12.12 28.69
C TYR A 635 -11.95 -10.95 27.99
N LEU A 636 -13.26 -10.76 28.21
CA LEU A 636 -14.09 -9.79 27.50
C LEU A 636 -14.27 -8.47 28.26
N ALA A 637 -14.18 -8.51 29.59
CA ALA A 637 -14.19 -7.36 30.49
C ALA A 637 -12.77 -6.80 30.65
#